data_AF-A0A4Y8S5F5-F1
#
_entry.id   AF-A0A4Y8S5F5-F1
#
_cell.length_a   1.000
_cell.length_b   1.000
_cell.length_c   1.000
_cell.angle_alpha   90.00
_cell.angle_beta   90.00
_cell.angle_gamma   90.00
#
_symmetry.space_group_name_H-M   'P 1'
#
loop_
_entity.id
_entity.type
_entity.pdbx_description
1 polymer ?
#
loop_
_entity_poly.entity_id
_entity_poly.type
_entity_poly.pdbx_seq_one_letter_code
_entity_poly.pdbx_strand_id
1 'polypeptide(L)'
;MRSFIIYTFGIFFVLFASQGCKEKSASNLQLEQGIIRISKDFALDHISFLMAFDDDISSSDLNNDMQLEADTQLYRDIIKEYSAPILLDSLMKGPVIKDSVKSVKLTSARSFNNLNVQDLIAVPANLNDPVYVNLPDRARAVATAIGKGNLAIGNLNIERFNKEDLNLDNESECKYFFKNLLKVSQGFDREQAALNLRDTNVNNLSPCWYTQNLKSFFGWQILRFQGQTVLWNFYKKGKDNIILIKVPSHGFFFAMAYRSKYIPSPISYNQSDLLQSPIALEILQYIMKPVGIFNIDFAGSNYNEIGRQIDEQRESPYYFFAVKKLLAYSRYYGAKGLPKKSKQLYTLYKKSLYDPVQADYINENPLAVVNYVSDNINSETLFELKNDSTVKIFAQGQFSKKQVSAQNAFKYDNIQMFFNYSQTIVKDEEDVQLFEFNYMFPKIGYSPAEGAPVSWMDSTKIRYIFSNPEINTYYLEVMMPRSEIQGLATSNLKLNILVNDSDLEECNRESVLSLLIKNGISCFDASKMALLVKQKNKDLFIPGTVNTTRSNARLKIDGKADPAWNTVDSIKIEIPYVNHVTEFDHSASFKTLYDENNLYFLFRVKDNVKNELGIITRDKCWVEDARSGEIVWKMNATSADLPPAFFTTAEVRLKAGRYKLRYTSDKTHSFAGWLGQPCESLFYGAYVY
;
A
#
# COMPACT_ATOMS: atom_id res chain seq x y z
N MET A 1 15.22 37.42 78.63
CA MET A 1 16.56 37.72 78.07
C MET A 1 16.77 36.83 76.86
N ARG A 2 17.04 37.45 75.69
CA ARG A 2 17.63 36.97 74.40
C ARG A 2 17.94 35.45 74.25
N SER A 3 17.44 34.74 73.22
CA SER A 3 17.88 34.67 71.80
C SER A 3 19.09 33.73 71.53
N PHE A 4 19.09 33.11 70.33
CA PHE A 4 20.15 32.37 69.58
C PHE A 4 20.35 30.87 69.86
N ILE A 5 20.71 29.98 68.92
CA ILE A 5 20.56 29.76 67.46
C ILE A 5 21.41 28.48 67.18
N ILE A 6 20.85 27.51 66.46
CA ILE A 6 21.46 26.66 65.40
C ILE A 6 22.71 25.79 65.68
N TYR A 7 22.52 24.48 65.39
CA TYR A 7 23.40 23.48 64.76
C TYR A 7 24.81 23.24 65.32
N THR A 8 25.20 21.97 65.46
CA THR A 8 26.11 21.22 64.56
C THR A 8 26.47 19.88 65.23
N PHE A 9 26.69 18.83 64.43
CA PHE A 9 27.23 17.50 64.77
C PHE A 9 26.26 16.43 65.30
N GLY A 10 25.74 15.62 64.36
CA GLY A 10 25.19 14.32 64.71
C GLY A 10 24.33 13.67 63.63
N ILE A 11 24.87 13.49 62.41
CA ILE A 11 24.55 12.39 61.46
C ILE A 11 25.69 12.42 60.43
N PHE A 12 26.74 11.64 60.68
CA PHE A 12 27.80 11.34 59.72
C PHE A 12 28.17 9.89 59.96
N PHE A 13 27.35 8.94 59.46
CA PHE A 13 27.74 7.53 59.21
C PHE A 13 26.57 6.67 58.63
N VAL A 14 25.82 7.17 57.65
CA VAL A 14 25.00 6.30 56.77
C VAL A 14 24.87 7.02 55.43
N LEU A 15 25.61 6.58 54.40
CA LEU A 15 25.32 6.73 52.95
C LEU A 15 26.53 6.33 52.08
N PHE A 16 27.20 5.22 52.40
CA PHE A 16 28.12 4.55 51.48
C PHE A 16 28.02 3.04 51.70
N ALA A 17 26.99 2.43 51.09
CA ALA A 17 26.89 1.01 50.70
C ALA A 17 25.41 0.60 50.49
N SER A 18 24.78 1.12 49.44
CA SER A 18 23.59 0.48 48.84
C SER A 18 23.32 1.05 47.44
N GLN A 19 24.28 0.91 46.52
CA GLN A 19 23.88 0.62 45.14
C GLN A 19 23.30 -0.80 45.17
N GLY A 20 22.04 -0.91 45.57
CA GLY A 20 21.32 -2.17 45.49
C GLY A 20 21.24 -2.57 44.04
N CYS A 21 21.83 -3.71 43.69
CA CYS A 21 21.40 -4.48 42.53
C CYS A 21 19.88 -4.63 42.66
N LYS A 22 19.10 -3.86 41.88
CA LYS A 22 17.73 -4.25 41.60
C LYS A 22 17.82 -5.64 40.97
N GLU A 23 17.11 -6.63 41.53
CA GLU A 23 16.98 -7.93 40.87
C GLU A 23 16.45 -7.68 39.46
N LYS A 24 17.19 -8.16 38.45
CA LYS A 24 16.76 -8.06 37.04
C LYS A 24 15.37 -8.67 36.93
N SER A 25 14.45 -7.99 36.23
CA SER A 25 13.13 -8.57 35.99
C SER A 25 13.24 -9.94 35.30
N ALA A 26 12.31 -10.85 35.58
CA ALA A 26 12.26 -12.17 34.96
C ALA A 26 12.25 -12.10 33.41
N SER A 27 11.68 -11.03 32.86
CA SER A 27 11.65 -10.79 31.41
C SER A 27 13.03 -10.42 30.86
N ASN A 28 13.80 -9.60 31.58
CA ASN A 28 15.18 -9.29 31.21
C ASN A 28 16.09 -10.53 31.25
N LEU A 29 15.98 -11.37 32.28
CA LEU A 29 16.78 -12.59 32.40
C LEU A 29 16.52 -13.58 31.25
N GLN A 30 15.26 -13.77 30.86
CA GLN A 30 14.91 -14.71 29.81
C GLN A 30 15.34 -14.23 28.42
N LEU A 31 15.23 -12.93 28.13
CA LEU A 31 15.71 -12.36 26.87
C LEU A 31 17.24 -12.41 26.77
N GLU A 32 17.96 -12.13 27.87
CA GLU A 32 19.42 -12.26 27.94
C GLU A 32 19.86 -13.70 27.65
N GLN A 33 19.20 -14.69 28.24
CA GLN A 33 19.43 -16.10 27.90
C GLN A 33 19.14 -16.41 26.42
N GLY A 34 18.09 -15.82 25.87
CA GLY A 34 17.76 -15.91 24.44
C GLY A 34 18.87 -15.36 23.55
N ILE A 35 19.42 -14.18 23.86
CA ILE A 35 20.54 -13.56 23.13
C ILE A 35 21.79 -14.43 23.23
N ILE A 36 22.09 -14.97 24.41
CA ILE A 36 23.21 -15.92 24.60
C ILE A 36 23.02 -17.16 23.72
N ARG A 37 21.80 -17.71 23.62
CA ARG A 37 21.51 -18.84 22.73
C ARG A 37 21.75 -18.48 21.26
N ILE A 38 21.18 -17.37 20.80
CA ILE A 38 21.34 -16.85 19.43
C ILE A 38 22.82 -16.63 19.10
N SER A 39 23.59 -16.10 20.04
CA SER A 39 25.02 -15.89 19.84
C SER A 39 25.78 -17.17 19.50
N LYS A 40 25.40 -18.29 20.14
CA LYS A 40 25.99 -19.61 19.88
C LYS A 40 25.50 -20.17 18.55
N ASP A 41 24.19 -20.12 18.30
CA ASP A 41 23.56 -20.69 17.10
C ASP A 41 24.09 -20.06 15.80
N PHE A 42 24.37 -18.77 15.84
CA PHE A 42 24.88 -18.01 14.70
C PHE A 42 26.39 -17.76 14.72
N ALA A 43 27.11 -18.33 15.68
CA ALA A 43 28.56 -18.14 15.86
C ALA A 43 28.95 -16.65 15.79
N LEU A 44 28.30 -15.85 16.65
CA LEU A 44 28.57 -14.42 16.79
C LEU A 44 29.83 -14.20 17.63
N ASP A 45 30.67 -13.27 17.19
CA ASP A 45 31.87 -12.86 17.90
C ASP A 45 31.74 -11.40 18.37
N HIS A 46 32.46 -11.05 19.46
CA HIS A 46 32.55 -9.69 20.01
C HIS A 46 31.17 -9.03 20.19
N ILE A 47 30.43 -9.50 21.19
CA ILE A 47 29.03 -9.12 21.37
C ILE A 47 28.93 -8.20 22.57
N SER A 48 28.39 -7.01 22.34
CA SER A 48 27.97 -6.11 23.41
C SER A 48 26.53 -5.73 23.17
N PHE A 49 25.70 -5.73 24.21
CA PHE A 49 24.33 -5.24 24.09
C PHE A 49 23.86 -4.51 25.33
N LEU A 50 22.87 -3.66 25.12
CA LEU A 50 22.09 -2.98 26.14
C LEU A 50 20.61 -3.14 25.78
N MET A 51 19.81 -3.47 26.78
CA MET A 51 18.37 -3.52 26.67
C MET A 51 17.71 -2.82 27.85
N ALA A 52 16.57 -2.20 27.60
CA ALA A 52 15.76 -1.57 28.61
C ALA A 52 14.29 -1.91 28.38
N PHE A 53 13.60 -2.27 29.47
CA PHE A 53 12.15 -2.30 29.54
C PHE A 53 11.72 -1.23 30.54
N ASP A 54 11.03 -0.20 30.05
CA ASP A 54 10.72 1.01 30.81
C ASP A 54 12.01 1.57 31.44
N ASP A 55 12.15 1.46 32.77
CA ASP A 55 13.31 1.92 33.54
C ASP A 55 14.25 0.77 33.99
N ASP A 56 13.94 -0.50 33.68
CA ASP A 56 14.78 -1.67 34.02
C ASP A 56 15.82 -1.95 32.93
N ILE A 57 17.06 -1.54 33.19
CA ILE A 57 18.19 -1.60 32.26
C ILE A 57 19.03 -2.84 32.54
N SER A 58 19.29 -3.64 31.49
CA SER A 58 20.25 -4.74 31.50
C SER A 58 21.29 -4.55 30.40
N SER A 59 22.56 -4.77 30.71
CA SER A 59 23.66 -4.74 29.75
C SER A 59 24.60 -5.91 29.98
N SER A 60 25.22 -6.42 28.92
CA SER A 60 26.17 -7.52 28.98
C SER A 60 27.21 -7.41 27.86
N ASP A 61 28.44 -7.77 28.19
CA ASP A 61 29.57 -7.89 27.27
C ASP A 61 29.99 -9.36 27.22
N LEU A 62 29.79 -10.00 26.07
CA LEU A 62 30.09 -11.41 25.85
C LEU A 62 31.29 -11.53 24.88
N ASN A 63 32.31 -12.28 25.30
CA ASN A 63 33.53 -12.62 24.54
C ASN A 63 34.54 -11.46 24.31
N ASN A 64 35.04 -10.87 25.41
CA ASN A 64 36.00 -9.75 25.51
C ASN A 64 35.45 -8.38 25.11
N ASP A 65 35.89 -7.35 25.85
CA ASP A 65 35.58 -5.94 25.62
C ASP A 65 35.72 -5.60 24.14
N MET A 66 34.58 -5.51 23.47
CA MET A 66 34.56 -4.94 22.14
C MET A 66 34.82 -3.45 22.31
N GLN A 67 36.10 -3.07 22.22
CA GLN A 67 36.41 -1.78 21.66
C GLN A 67 35.89 -1.85 20.22
N LEU A 68 34.65 -1.39 20.00
CA LEU A 68 34.37 -0.68 18.75
C LEU A 68 35.57 0.23 18.63
N GLU A 69 36.48 -0.01 17.67
CA GLU A 69 37.56 0.93 17.40
C GLU A 69 36.86 2.27 17.34
N ALA A 70 37.09 3.10 18.35
CA ALA A 70 36.20 4.22 18.64
C ALA A 70 36.50 5.29 17.59
N ASP A 71 36.01 5.04 16.38
CA ASP A 71 35.85 5.99 15.32
C ASP A 71 34.86 6.99 15.90
N THR A 72 35.42 7.95 16.63
CA THR A 72 34.70 9.01 17.34
C THR A 72 33.76 9.70 16.36
N GLN A 73 34.06 9.64 15.05
CA GLN A 73 33.21 10.18 14.02
C GLN A 73 31.90 9.40 13.83
N LEU A 74 31.93 8.08 13.62
CA LEU A 74 30.71 7.27 13.47
C LEU A 74 29.79 7.39 14.70
N TYR A 75 30.39 7.35 15.90
CA TYR A 75 29.69 7.57 17.16
C TYR A 75 28.98 8.93 17.17
N ARG A 76 29.73 10.01 16.88
CA ARG A 76 29.19 11.38 16.86
C ARG A 76 28.11 11.54 15.80
N ASP A 77 28.29 10.93 14.63
CA ASP A 77 27.35 11.00 13.51
C ASP A 77 26.02 10.33 13.86
N ILE A 78 26.05 9.12 14.44
CA ILE A 78 24.85 8.41 14.87
C ILE A 78 24.12 9.18 15.98
N ILE A 79 24.84 9.64 17.00
CA ILE A 79 24.24 10.42 18.09
C ILE A 79 23.63 11.72 17.54
N LYS A 80 24.30 12.39 16.61
CA LYS A 80 23.79 13.58 15.93
C LYS A 80 22.53 13.29 15.12
N GLU A 81 22.50 12.19 14.36
CA GLU A 81 21.36 11.77 13.53
C GLU A 81 20.09 11.60 14.36
N TYR A 82 20.19 11.03 15.56
CA TYR A 82 19.04 10.82 16.44
C TYR A 82 18.69 12.01 17.33
N SER A 83 19.67 12.82 17.75
CA SER A 83 19.45 13.96 18.65
C SER A 83 18.91 15.19 17.92
N ALA A 84 19.37 15.47 16.69
CA ALA A 84 18.99 16.68 15.96
C ALA A 84 17.48 16.83 15.75
N PRO A 85 16.72 15.76 15.45
CA PRO A 85 15.26 15.85 15.35
C PRO A 85 14.54 16.07 16.69
N ILE A 86 15.06 15.55 17.81
CA ILE A 86 14.51 15.80 19.15
C ILE A 86 14.72 17.27 19.52
N LEU A 87 15.91 17.81 19.24
CA LEU A 87 16.18 19.24 19.36
C LEU A 87 15.20 20.07 18.52
N LEU A 88 14.96 19.67 17.27
CA LEU A 88 14.01 20.36 16.40
C LEU A 88 12.60 20.39 17.01
N ASP A 89 12.12 19.27 17.54
CA ASP A 89 10.83 19.18 18.21
C ASP A 89 10.74 20.12 19.42
N SER A 90 11.76 20.07 20.28
CA SER A 90 11.87 20.93 21.47
C SER A 90 11.89 22.41 21.10
N LEU A 91 12.65 22.79 20.06
CA LEU A 91 12.70 24.17 19.54
C LEU A 91 11.35 24.63 18.98
N MET A 92 10.60 23.74 18.34
CA MET A 92 9.26 24.06 17.83
C MET A 92 8.23 24.27 18.94
N LYS A 93 8.37 23.57 20.06
CA LYS A 93 7.49 23.70 21.25
C LYS A 93 7.91 24.85 22.17
N GLY A 94 9.17 25.27 22.11
CA GLY A 94 9.74 26.30 22.98
C GLY A 94 9.32 27.76 22.67
N PRO A 95 9.55 28.71 23.61
CA PRO A 95 9.23 30.14 23.43
C PRO A 95 10.01 30.81 22.29
N VAL A 96 11.15 30.24 21.90
CA VAL A 96 12.09 30.78 20.90
C VAL A 96 11.40 31.05 19.55
N ILE A 97 10.47 30.19 19.14
CA ILE A 97 9.65 30.42 17.93
C ILE A 97 8.46 31.33 18.23
N LYS A 98 7.85 31.26 19.43
CA LYS A 98 6.73 32.13 19.82
C LYS A 98 7.08 33.61 19.83
N ASP A 99 8.28 33.98 20.25
CA ASP A 99 8.68 35.40 20.33
C ASP A 99 9.33 35.94 19.04
N SER A 100 9.97 35.09 18.22
CA SER A 100 10.43 35.51 16.89
C SER A 100 9.28 35.77 15.90
N VAL A 101 8.13 35.11 16.08
CA VAL A 101 6.87 35.40 15.35
C VAL A 101 6.33 36.80 15.65
N LYS A 102 6.60 37.38 16.83
CA LYS A 102 6.22 38.77 17.13
C LYS A 102 7.13 39.80 16.45
N SER A 103 8.34 39.41 16.04
CA SER A 103 9.35 40.30 15.48
C SER A 103 9.26 40.50 13.95
N VAL A 104 8.38 39.77 13.24
CA VAL A 104 8.13 39.97 11.81
C VAL A 104 6.78 40.67 11.60
N LYS A 105 6.79 42.00 11.69
CA LYS A 105 5.84 42.84 10.95
C LYS A 105 6.51 43.22 9.62
N LEU A 106 5.75 43.19 8.51
CA LEU A 106 6.09 43.49 7.09
C LEU A 106 6.22 42.22 6.22
N THR A 107 5.71 42.10 4.98
CA THR A 107 4.83 42.88 4.10
C THR A 107 4.46 41.96 2.92
N SER A 108 3.25 42.16 2.40
CA SER A 108 2.71 41.79 1.08
C SER A 108 3.57 40.97 0.07
N ALA A 109 2.91 39.92 -0.43
CA ALA A 109 3.00 39.38 -1.79
C ALA A 109 4.25 38.56 -2.17
N ARG A 110 4.20 37.25 -1.88
CA ARG A 110 4.40 36.16 -2.86
C ARG A 110 4.01 34.82 -2.21
N SER A 111 3.46 33.92 -3.00
CA SER A 111 2.89 32.66 -2.52
C SER A 111 3.97 31.75 -1.92
N PHE A 112 3.65 31.16 -0.78
CA PHE A 112 4.43 30.09 -0.14
C PHE A 112 4.31 28.75 -0.88
N ASN A 113 3.85 28.75 -2.14
CA ASN A 113 3.34 27.55 -2.81
C ASN A 113 4.43 26.63 -3.37
N ASN A 114 5.72 27.00 -3.29
CA ASN A 114 6.81 26.24 -3.92
C ASN A 114 7.96 25.88 -2.97
N LEU A 115 7.68 25.73 -1.67
CA LEU A 115 8.62 25.06 -0.76
C LEU A 115 8.05 23.70 -0.39
N ASN A 116 8.68 22.64 -0.87
CA ASN A 116 8.24 21.29 -0.58
C ASN A 116 8.97 20.80 0.67
N VAL A 117 8.29 20.04 1.52
CA VAL A 117 8.89 19.44 2.73
C VAL A 117 10.05 18.47 2.37
N GLN A 118 10.08 17.95 1.15
CA GLN A 118 11.21 17.20 0.60
C GLN A 118 12.50 18.03 0.51
N ASP A 119 12.39 19.36 0.32
CA ASP A 119 13.52 20.30 0.25
C ASP A 119 14.12 20.61 1.64
N LEU A 120 13.47 20.16 2.73
CA LEU A 120 13.96 20.33 4.10
C LEU A 120 14.52 19.03 4.70
N ILE A 121 14.20 17.88 4.12
CA ILE A 121 14.38 16.55 4.74
C ILE A 121 15.19 15.58 3.87
N ALA A 122 15.41 15.81 2.57
CA ALA A 122 16.24 14.93 1.76
C ALA A 122 17.73 15.29 1.84
N VAL A 123 18.56 14.41 2.43
CA VAL A 123 19.96 14.24 1.97
C VAL A 123 20.34 12.76 2.09
N PRO A 124 20.29 11.97 1.00
CA PRO A 124 21.20 10.85 0.84
C PRO A 124 22.63 11.38 0.93
N ALA A 125 23.57 10.63 1.52
CA ALA A 125 24.94 11.05 1.84
C ALA A 125 25.79 11.68 0.69
N ASN A 126 25.26 11.77 -0.54
CA ASN A 126 25.99 12.06 -1.77
C ASN A 126 25.41 13.19 -2.65
N LEU A 127 24.70 14.20 -2.12
CA LEU A 127 24.18 15.30 -2.96
C LEU A 127 24.65 16.70 -2.52
N ASN A 128 25.59 17.26 -3.29
CA ASN A 128 25.94 18.67 -3.31
C ASN A 128 24.95 19.41 -4.22
N ASP A 129 23.86 19.96 -3.68
CA ASP A 129 22.83 20.67 -4.47
C ASP A 129 22.79 22.18 -4.17
N PRO A 130 22.78 23.08 -5.18
CA PRO A 130 22.75 24.55 -5.02
C PRO A 130 21.46 25.16 -4.42
N VAL A 131 20.42 24.38 -4.10
CA VAL A 131 19.14 24.88 -3.55
C VAL A 131 19.28 25.65 -2.21
N TYR A 132 20.34 25.43 -1.43
CA TYR A 132 20.53 26.04 -0.10
C TYR A 132 20.74 27.56 -0.09
N VAL A 133 20.92 28.21 -1.25
CA VAL A 133 21.18 29.65 -1.36
C VAL A 133 19.89 30.50 -1.25
N ASN A 134 18.71 29.92 -1.49
CA ASN A 134 17.44 30.67 -1.57
C ASN A 134 16.42 30.36 -0.45
N LEU A 135 16.87 29.82 0.69
CA LEU A 135 15.98 29.51 1.81
C LEU A 135 15.50 30.79 2.53
N PRO A 136 14.19 30.92 2.81
CA PRO A 136 13.65 31.96 3.70
C PRO A 136 14.30 31.92 5.09
N ASP A 137 14.32 33.05 5.79
CA ASP A 137 15.07 33.21 7.05
C ASP A 137 14.67 32.19 8.15
N ARG A 138 13.39 31.77 8.20
CA ARG A 138 12.92 30.72 9.13
C ARG A 138 13.50 29.35 8.80
N ALA A 139 13.56 28.98 7.52
CA ALA A 139 14.15 27.71 7.08
C ALA A 139 15.67 27.72 7.29
N ARG A 140 16.32 28.87 7.11
CA ARG A 140 17.75 29.07 7.41
C ARG A 140 18.06 28.95 8.90
N ALA A 141 17.20 29.47 9.77
CA ALA A 141 17.35 29.34 11.22
C ALA A 141 17.20 27.88 11.68
N VAL A 142 16.20 27.16 11.15
CA VAL A 142 16.01 25.73 11.40
C VAL A 142 17.18 24.92 10.86
N ALA A 143 17.59 25.14 9.61
CA ALA A 143 18.75 24.48 9.00
C ALA A 143 20.03 24.75 9.79
N THR A 144 20.23 25.98 10.27
CA THR A 144 21.37 26.32 11.13
C THR A 144 21.27 25.60 12.46
N ALA A 145 20.11 25.49 13.11
CA ALA A 145 19.95 24.78 14.38
C ALA A 145 20.22 23.27 14.28
N ILE A 146 19.82 22.62 13.18
CA ILE A 146 20.02 21.17 12.94
C ILE A 146 21.35 20.85 12.23
N GLY A 147 22.25 21.82 12.10
CA GLY A 147 23.58 21.59 11.52
C GLY A 147 23.64 21.43 10.00
N LYS A 148 22.60 21.86 9.26
CA LYS A 148 22.55 21.90 7.78
C LYS A 148 22.79 23.29 7.18
N GLY A 149 22.86 24.35 8.01
CA GLY A 149 23.14 25.74 7.63
C GLY A 149 24.60 26.13 7.85
N ASN A 150 24.88 27.26 8.53
CA ASN A 150 26.24 27.57 9.00
C ASN A 150 26.70 26.45 9.94
N LEU A 151 27.50 25.52 9.40
CA LEU A 151 27.84 24.24 10.02
C LEU A 151 28.44 24.43 11.42
N ALA A 152 29.19 25.51 11.64
CA ALA A 152 29.79 25.81 12.93
C ALA A 152 28.74 26.10 14.01
N ILE A 153 27.76 26.96 13.73
CA ILE A 153 26.72 27.34 14.69
C ILE A 153 25.78 26.15 14.97
N GLY A 154 25.45 25.37 13.94
CA GLY A 154 24.59 24.22 14.12
C GLY A 154 25.21 23.06 14.87
N ASN A 155 26.50 22.79 14.64
CA ASN A 155 27.22 21.82 15.45
C ASN A 155 27.25 22.25 16.92
N LEU A 156 27.49 23.53 17.21
CA LEU A 156 27.48 24.06 18.59
C LEU A 156 26.12 23.89 19.28
N ASN A 157 25.01 24.12 18.56
CA ASN A 157 23.67 23.96 19.12
C ASN A 157 23.35 22.48 19.45
N ILE A 158 23.72 21.56 18.55
CA ILE A 158 23.54 20.12 18.80
C ILE A 158 24.44 19.64 19.92
N GLU A 159 25.70 20.07 19.97
CA GLU A 159 26.63 19.75 21.06
C GLU A 159 26.09 20.23 22.40
N ARG A 160 25.58 21.46 22.44
CA ARG A 160 24.94 22.03 23.63
C ARG A 160 23.73 21.23 24.06
N PHE A 161 22.80 20.92 23.15
CA PHE A 161 21.61 20.11 23.43
C PHE A 161 21.98 18.72 23.97
N ASN A 162 22.94 18.05 23.34
CA ASN A 162 23.43 16.75 23.76
C ASN A 162 24.01 16.78 25.18
N LYS A 163 24.71 17.87 25.53
CA LYS A 163 25.32 18.02 26.84
C LYS A 163 24.35 18.48 27.92
N GLU A 164 23.51 19.47 27.63
CA GLU A 164 22.67 20.16 28.61
C GLU A 164 21.31 19.48 28.80
N ASP A 165 20.68 19.03 27.70
CA ASP A 165 19.30 18.53 27.73
C ASP A 165 19.23 17.01 27.77
N LEU A 166 20.01 16.33 26.94
CA LEU A 166 20.10 14.86 26.93
C LEU A 166 21.12 14.30 27.92
N ASN A 167 22.04 15.14 28.40
CA ASN A 167 23.12 14.77 29.34
C ASN A 167 23.90 13.54 28.89
N LEU A 168 24.38 13.55 27.64
CA LEU A 168 25.15 12.46 27.05
C LEU A 168 26.57 12.38 27.64
N ASP A 169 27.04 11.16 27.86
CA ASP A 169 28.40 10.89 28.30
C ASP A 169 29.40 11.17 27.15
N ASN A 170 30.56 11.74 27.47
CA ASN A 170 31.60 12.06 26.48
C ASN A 170 32.60 10.91 26.24
N GLU A 171 32.35 9.76 26.87
CA GLU A 171 33.23 8.60 26.81
C GLU A 171 33.04 7.82 25.50
N SER A 172 34.14 7.32 24.95
CA SER A 172 34.17 6.70 23.63
C SER A 172 34.00 5.17 23.64
N GLU A 173 33.79 4.55 24.81
CA GLU A 173 33.59 3.10 24.90
C GLU A 173 32.16 2.68 24.52
N CYS A 174 32.01 1.47 23.97
CA CYS A 174 30.75 0.89 23.51
C CYS A 174 29.62 0.97 24.55
N LYS A 175 29.92 0.70 25.82
CA LYS A 175 28.96 0.76 26.93
C LYS A 175 28.36 2.17 27.13
N TYR A 176 29.15 3.22 26.93
CA TYR A 176 28.68 4.60 27.04
C TYR A 176 27.90 5.01 25.78
N PHE A 177 28.30 4.52 24.61
CA PHE A 177 27.53 4.71 23.39
C PHE A 177 26.10 4.17 23.52
N PHE A 178 25.93 2.94 23.98
CA PHE A 178 24.60 2.37 24.17
C PHE A 178 23.79 3.10 25.25
N LYS A 179 24.43 3.55 26.34
CA LYS A 179 23.77 4.40 27.34
C LYS A 179 23.31 5.72 26.74
N ASN A 180 24.12 6.35 25.89
CA ASN A 180 23.75 7.58 25.21
C ASN A 180 22.60 7.37 24.23
N LEU A 181 22.59 6.27 23.47
CA LEU A 181 21.45 5.91 22.62
C LEU A 181 20.17 5.67 23.44
N LEU A 182 20.27 5.06 24.63
CA LEU A 182 19.12 4.92 25.53
C LEU A 182 18.64 6.29 26.02
N LYS A 183 19.53 7.20 26.43
CA LYS A 183 19.18 8.58 26.84
C LYS A 183 18.47 9.34 25.72
N VAL A 184 18.96 9.20 24.47
CA VAL A 184 18.32 9.75 23.27
C VAL A 184 16.93 9.13 23.07
N SER A 185 16.80 7.81 23.18
CA SER A 185 15.53 7.08 23.10
C SER A 185 14.53 7.51 24.17
N GLN A 186 14.97 7.77 25.40
CA GLN A 186 14.14 8.30 26.49
C GLN A 186 13.77 9.77 26.25
N GLY A 187 14.67 10.57 25.67
CA GLY A 187 14.37 11.94 25.23
C GLY A 187 13.25 11.96 24.20
N PHE A 188 13.30 11.05 23.23
CA PHE A 188 12.23 10.84 22.24
C PHE A 188 10.87 10.53 22.91
N ASP A 189 10.86 9.67 23.93
CA ASP A 189 9.63 9.34 24.66
C ASP A 189 9.09 10.51 25.49
N ARG A 190 9.97 11.22 26.23
CA ARG A 190 9.62 12.38 27.06
C ARG A 190 9.02 13.52 26.26
N GLU A 191 9.61 13.83 25.11
CA GLU A 191 9.09 14.86 24.22
C GLU A 191 7.78 14.43 23.56
N GLN A 192 7.30 13.20 23.78
CA GLN A 192 6.17 12.63 23.05
C GLN A 192 6.34 12.83 21.55
N ALA A 193 7.55 12.62 21.04
CA ALA A 193 7.82 12.64 19.61
C ALA A 193 7.05 11.52 18.85
N ALA A 194 6.21 10.76 19.55
CA ALA A 194 5.32 9.73 19.05
C ALA A 194 3.82 10.10 19.12
N LEU A 195 3.17 10.03 17.95
CA LEU A 195 1.91 9.32 17.72
C LEU A 195 0.60 9.83 18.37
N ASN A 196 0.39 11.13 18.55
CA ASN A 196 -0.97 11.64 18.79
C ASN A 196 -1.74 11.77 17.46
N LEU A 197 -2.33 10.66 16.99
CA LEU A 197 -3.24 10.62 15.83
C LEU A 197 -4.62 11.28 16.09
N ARG A 198 -4.84 11.89 17.27
CA ARG A 198 -6.18 12.34 17.71
C ARG A 198 -6.24 13.70 18.40
N ASP A 199 -5.22 14.55 18.28
CA ASP A 199 -5.31 15.88 18.90
C ASP A 199 -6.01 16.87 17.97
N THR A 200 -7.33 17.06 18.17
CA THR A 200 -8.15 18.04 17.43
C THR A 200 -8.01 19.47 17.95
N ASN A 201 -7.23 19.68 19.02
CA ASN A 201 -7.12 21.00 19.67
C ASN A 201 -5.95 21.86 19.15
N VAL A 202 -5.17 21.34 18.20
CA VAL A 202 -4.19 22.15 17.47
C VAL A 202 -4.85 22.68 16.20
N ASN A 203 -5.25 23.95 16.23
CA ASN A 203 -5.77 24.67 15.06
C ASN A 203 -4.74 24.65 13.93
N ASN A 204 -4.95 23.78 12.93
CA ASN A 204 -4.44 23.83 11.56
C ASN A 204 -3.08 24.54 11.37
N LEU A 205 -2.10 24.16 12.18
CA LEU A 205 -0.71 24.46 11.88
C LEU A 205 -0.24 23.38 10.94
N SER A 206 -0.31 23.71 9.65
CA SER A 206 0.36 22.97 8.61
C SER A 206 1.78 22.59 9.09
N PRO A 207 2.19 21.32 9.00
CA PRO A 207 1.30 20.14 8.87
C PRO A 207 1.24 19.09 10.03
N CYS A 208 0.29 18.16 9.90
CA CYS A 208 0.19 16.86 10.60
C CYS A 208 1.13 15.77 10.02
N TRP A 209 2.36 16.16 9.64
CA TRP A 209 3.38 15.31 8.97
C TRP A 209 4.23 14.48 9.93
N TYR A 210 4.19 14.81 11.23
CA TYR A 210 5.05 14.25 12.28
C TYR A 210 4.96 12.73 12.42
N THR A 211 3.80 12.16 12.08
CA THR A 211 3.47 10.74 12.30
C THR A 211 3.42 9.91 11.01
N GLN A 212 3.21 10.54 9.85
CA GLN A 212 3.05 9.85 8.56
C GLN A 212 4.38 9.55 7.83
N ASN A 213 5.45 10.31 8.09
CA ASN A 213 6.75 10.17 7.38
C ASN A 213 7.93 9.81 8.30
N LEU A 214 7.68 9.04 9.35
CA LEU A 214 8.69 8.58 10.33
C LEU A 214 9.91 7.86 9.70
N LYS A 215 9.82 7.34 8.46
CA LYS A 215 10.94 6.71 7.72
C LYS A 215 12.16 7.64 7.53
N SER A 216 11.95 8.96 7.57
CA SER A 216 12.99 9.94 7.26
C SER A 216 13.29 10.90 8.41
N PHE A 217 12.48 10.90 9.48
CA PHE A 217 12.53 12.01 10.44
C PHE A 217 13.47 11.78 11.64
N PHE A 218 14.02 10.57 11.81
CA PHE A 218 14.88 10.27 12.97
C PHE A 218 15.95 9.19 12.68
N GLY A 219 16.27 8.90 11.42
CA GLY A 219 17.09 7.72 11.06
C GLY A 219 16.43 6.36 11.34
N TRP A 220 15.34 6.32 12.12
CA TRP A 220 14.56 5.11 12.38
C TRP A 220 13.78 4.66 11.15
N GLN A 221 13.96 3.40 10.80
CA GLN A 221 13.06 2.67 9.94
C GLN A 221 11.90 2.10 10.75
N ILE A 222 10.79 1.80 10.08
CA ILE A 222 9.56 1.36 10.72
C ILE A 222 9.18 -0.02 10.20
N LEU A 223 8.88 -0.90 11.13
CA LEU A 223 8.14 -2.13 10.91
C LEU A 223 6.82 -2.02 11.71
N ARG A 224 5.67 -2.09 11.04
CA ARG A 224 4.36 -2.16 11.70
C ARG A 224 3.80 -3.56 11.60
N PHE A 225 3.25 -4.08 12.69
CA PHE A 225 2.67 -5.42 12.71
C PHE A 225 1.72 -5.59 13.90
N GLN A 226 0.51 -6.12 13.66
CA GLN A 226 -0.53 -6.40 14.68
C GLN A 226 -0.78 -5.23 15.64
N GLY A 227 -0.92 -4.01 15.10
CA GLY A 227 -1.11 -2.80 15.90
C GLY A 227 0.13 -2.32 16.67
N GLN A 228 1.26 -3.04 16.58
CA GLN A 228 2.53 -2.64 17.16
C GLN A 228 3.37 -1.86 16.15
N THR A 229 4.11 -0.87 16.66
CA THR A 229 5.12 -0.14 15.90
C THR A 229 6.50 -0.51 16.43
N VAL A 230 7.34 -1.03 15.55
CA VAL A 230 8.75 -1.32 15.80
C VAL A 230 9.57 -0.28 15.05
N LEU A 231 10.34 0.51 15.78
CA LEU A 231 11.34 1.40 15.22
C LEU A 231 12.67 0.64 15.21
N TRP A 232 13.41 0.70 14.11
CA TRP A 232 14.68 0.01 14.01
C TRP A 232 15.69 0.75 13.16
N ASN A 233 16.97 0.49 13.39
CA ASN A 233 18.02 0.92 12.48
C ASN A 233 19.18 -0.07 12.50
N PHE A 234 20.01 -0.03 11.48
CA PHE A 234 21.12 -0.92 11.31
C PHE A 234 22.33 -0.18 10.73
N TYR A 235 23.47 -0.30 11.40
CA TYR A 235 24.73 0.28 10.95
C TYR A 235 25.75 -0.82 10.70
N LYS A 236 26.52 -0.67 9.62
CA LYS A 236 27.61 -1.57 9.27
C LYS A 236 28.88 -0.77 9.04
N LYS A 237 29.95 -1.10 9.77
CA LYS A 237 31.28 -0.50 9.59
C LYS A 237 32.34 -1.60 9.67
N GLY A 238 33.00 -1.87 8.56
CA GLY A 238 33.95 -2.97 8.47
C GLY A 238 33.31 -4.32 8.83
N LYS A 239 33.74 -4.93 9.94
CA LYS A 239 33.21 -6.21 10.45
C LYS A 239 32.13 -6.02 11.51
N ASP A 240 31.99 -4.82 12.05
CA ASP A 240 31.09 -4.49 13.14
C ASP A 240 29.70 -4.14 12.59
N ASN A 241 28.69 -4.76 13.20
CA ASN A 241 27.29 -4.54 12.90
C ASN A 241 26.62 -4.03 14.16
N ILE A 242 25.83 -2.97 14.05
CA ILE A 242 25.06 -2.41 15.16
C ILE A 242 23.59 -2.45 14.76
N ILE A 243 22.76 -3.12 15.55
CA ILE A 243 21.31 -3.15 15.37
C ILE A 243 20.63 -2.44 16.53
N LEU A 244 19.70 -1.55 16.20
CA LEU A 244 18.88 -0.82 17.16
C LEU A 244 17.42 -1.20 16.95
N ILE A 245 16.70 -1.50 18.02
CA ILE A 245 15.27 -1.83 18.00
C ILE A 245 14.60 -1.10 19.16
N LYS A 246 13.48 -0.42 18.89
CA LYS A 246 12.63 0.20 19.90
C LYS A 246 11.18 -0.19 19.62
N VAL A 247 10.47 -0.61 20.67
CA VAL A 247 9.04 -0.94 20.60
C VAL A 247 8.32 -0.05 21.63
N PRO A 248 7.88 1.16 21.23
CA PRO A 248 7.37 2.16 22.18
C PRO A 248 6.20 1.67 23.02
N SER A 249 5.28 0.88 22.43
CA SER A 249 4.12 0.31 23.13
C SER A 249 4.47 -0.67 24.26
N HIS A 250 5.71 -1.16 24.29
CA HIS A 250 6.21 -2.08 25.30
C HIS A 250 7.29 -1.45 26.18
N GLY A 251 7.50 -0.12 26.07
CA GLY A 251 8.59 0.58 26.76
C GLY A 251 9.97 0.01 26.43
N PHE A 252 10.12 -0.66 25.28
CA PHE A 252 11.30 -1.47 25.00
C PHE A 252 12.31 -0.74 24.13
N PHE A 253 13.58 -0.84 24.50
CA PHE A 253 14.73 -0.41 23.71
C PHE A 253 15.83 -1.46 23.74
N PHE A 254 16.48 -1.68 22.59
CA PHE A 254 17.56 -2.62 22.40
C PHE A 254 18.62 -2.05 21.48
N ALA A 255 19.88 -2.17 21.88
CA ALA A 255 21.04 -1.89 21.07
C ALA A 255 22.02 -3.05 21.20
N MET A 256 22.51 -3.57 20.08
CA MET A 256 23.50 -4.64 20.06
C MET A 256 24.52 -4.41 18.98
N ALA A 257 25.79 -4.60 19.34
CA ALA A 257 26.89 -4.69 18.41
C ALA A 257 27.41 -6.13 18.37
N TYR A 258 27.73 -6.59 17.16
CA TYR A 258 28.22 -7.95 16.92
C TYR A 258 29.02 -8.05 15.62
N ARG A 259 29.90 -9.06 15.56
CA ARG A 259 30.57 -9.47 14.33
C ARG A 259 29.98 -10.77 13.82
N SER A 260 29.65 -10.79 12.53
CA SER A 260 29.31 -12.02 11.82
C SER A 260 29.64 -11.91 10.34
N LYS A 261 30.06 -13.02 9.74
CA LYS A 261 30.22 -13.16 8.29
C LYS A 261 29.03 -13.85 7.63
N TYR A 262 28.16 -14.49 8.42
CA TYR A 262 27.16 -15.43 7.93
C TYR A 262 25.73 -14.94 8.12
N ILE A 263 25.49 -14.03 9.06
CA ILE A 263 24.15 -13.50 9.28
C ILE A 263 23.78 -12.48 8.19
N PRO A 264 22.64 -12.63 7.52
CA PRO A 264 22.11 -11.61 6.63
C PRO A 264 21.76 -10.34 7.42
N SER A 265 22.21 -9.18 6.93
CA SER A 265 21.87 -7.90 7.53
C SER A 265 20.49 -7.41 7.05
N PRO A 266 19.75 -6.63 7.87
CA PRO A 266 18.48 -6.02 7.48
C PRO A 266 18.49 -5.19 6.19
N ILE A 267 19.67 -4.71 5.77
CA ILE A 267 19.89 -3.90 4.56
C ILE A 267 20.59 -4.70 3.43
N SER A 268 20.66 -6.02 3.57
CA SER A 268 21.22 -6.90 2.52
C SER A 268 20.19 -7.19 1.42
N TYR A 269 20.67 -7.75 0.31
CA TYR A 269 19.82 -8.25 -0.79
C TYR A 269 18.91 -7.18 -1.39
N ASN A 270 19.39 -5.93 -1.49
CA ASN A 270 18.65 -4.82 -2.08
C ASN A 270 17.32 -4.47 -1.37
N GLN A 271 17.16 -4.91 -0.11
CA GLN A 271 15.96 -4.69 0.68
C GLN A 271 16.30 -4.07 2.01
N SER A 272 15.39 -3.21 2.49
CA SER A 272 15.43 -2.67 3.86
C SER A 272 14.31 -3.30 4.66
N ASP A 273 14.60 -4.46 5.24
CA ASP A 273 13.64 -5.29 5.98
C ASP A 273 14.30 -5.90 7.23
N LEU A 274 13.87 -5.44 8.40
CA LEU A 274 14.32 -5.91 9.71
C LEU A 274 14.20 -7.43 9.85
N LEU A 275 13.16 -8.01 9.27
CA LEU A 275 12.81 -9.43 9.40
C LEU A 275 13.73 -10.34 8.57
N GLN A 276 14.68 -9.78 7.82
CA GLN A 276 15.77 -10.54 7.24
C GLN A 276 16.81 -10.94 8.29
N SER A 277 16.89 -10.22 9.42
CA SER A 277 17.83 -10.51 10.50
C SER A 277 17.26 -11.60 11.42
N PRO A 278 17.92 -12.77 11.54
CA PRO A 278 17.56 -13.79 12.51
C PRO A 278 17.60 -13.26 13.95
N ILE A 279 18.52 -12.34 14.27
CA ILE A 279 18.61 -11.70 15.58
C ILE A 279 17.34 -10.90 15.87
N ALA A 280 16.91 -10.08 14.91
CA ALA A 280 15.71 -9.26 15.08
C ALA A 280 14.45 -10.12 15.19
N LEU A 281 14.33 -11.17 14.39
CA LEU A 281 13.20 -12.11 14.45
C LEU A 281 13.03 -12.74 15.83
N GLU A 282 14.12 -13.16 16.46
CA GLU A 282 14.07 -13.76 17.80
C GLU A 282 13.74 -12.74 18.89
N ILE A 283 14.30 -11.53 18.80
CA ILE A 283 13.98 -10.43 19.73
C ILE A 283 12.50 -10.05 19.63
N LEU A 284 11.99 -9.84 18.42
CA LEU A 284 10.60 -9.46 18.20
C LEU A 284 9.63 -10.54 18.62
N GLN A 285 9.94 -11.81 18.36
CA GLN A 285 9.14 -12.93 18.86
C GLN A 285 9.04 -12.91 20.39
N TYR A 286 10.16 -12.62 21.08
CA TYR A 286 10.16 -12.56 22.54
C TYR A 286 9.28 -11.42 23.06
N ILE A 287 9.42 -10.22 22.50
CA ILE A 287 8.67 -9.03 22.92
C ILE A 287 7.18 -9.20 22.67
N MET A 288 6.82 -9.69 21.48
CA MET A 288 5.42 -9.80 21.05
C MET A 288 4.69 -11.00 21.66
N LYS A 289 5.40 -11.91 22.36
CA LYS A 289 4.88 -13.14 23.01
C LYS A 289 3.67 -13.76 22.29
N PRO A 290 3.77 -14.13 21.00
CA PRO A 290 2.67 -14.76 20.32
C PRO A 290 2.31 -16.08 21.04
N VAL A 291 1.09 -16.17 21.55
CA VAL A 291 0.56 -17.37 22.20
C VAL A 291 0.66 -18.54 21.21
N GLY A 292 1.39 -19.62 21.55
CA GLY A 292 1.56 -20.80 20.68
C GLY A 292 2.98 -21.07 20.12
N ILE A 293 4.01 -20.33 20.57
CA ILE A 293 5.47 -20.57 20.43
C ILE A 293 6.01 -21.09 19.07
N PHE A 294 6.71 -20.19 18.35
CA PHE A 294 7.62 -20.45 17.21
C PHE A 294 8.99 -21.01 17.63
N ASN A 295 9.08 -22.22 18.17
CA ASN A 295 10.38 -22.84 18.47
C ASN A 295 10.75 -23.88 17.40
N ILE A 296 10.86 -23.41 16.14
CA ILE A 296 11.24 -24.25 15.01
C ILE A 296 12.74 -24.51 15.09
N ASP A 297 13.12 -25.77 15.26
CA ASP A 297 14.52 -26.16 15.32
C ASP A 297 15.11 -26.28 13.90
N PHE A 298 15.54 -25.14 13.36
CA PHE A 298 16.22 -25.11 12.07
C PHE A 298 17.58 -25.80 12.10
N ALA A 299 18.20 -26.04 13.27
CA ALA A 299 19.52 -26.63 13.38
C ALA A 299 19.48 -28.16 13.34
N GLY A 300 18.64 -28.79 14.17
CA GLY A 300 18.53 -30.24 14.32
C GLY A 300 17.45 -30.92 13.49
N SER A 301 16.40 -30.20 13.06
CA SER A 301 15.29 -30.81 12.29
C SER A 301 15.62 -31.01 10.81
N ASN A 302 14.98 -32.03 10.21
CA ASN A 302 15.05 -32.30 8.77
C ASN A 302 13.96 -31.53 7.99
N TYR A 303 14.04 -31.54 6.65
CA TYR A 303 13.12 -30.80 5.77
C TYR A 303 11.62 -31.09 6.04
N ASN A 304 11.24 -32.35 6.26
CA ASN A 304 9.83 -32.72 6.47
C ASN A 304 9.34 -32.24 7.83
N GLU A 305 10.17 -32.37 8.86
CA GLU A 305 9.83 -31.95 10.21
C GLU A 305 9.68 -30.43 10.32
N ILE A 306 10.58 -29.67 9.66
CA ILE A 306 10.44 -28.21 9.56
C ILE A 306 9.16 -27.84 8.80
N GLY A 307 8.85 -28.53 7.69
CA GLY A 307 7.62 -28.31 6.94
C GLY A 307 6.37 -28.51 7.82
N ARG A 308 6.30 -29.61 8.55
CA ARG A 308 5.21 -29.91 9.49
C ARG A 308 5.05 -28.82 10.56
N GLN A 309 6.15 -28.40 11.17
CA GLN A 309 6.13 -27.33 12.19
C GLN A 309 5.69 -25.98 11.62
N ILE A 310 5.97 -25.69 10.34
CA ILE A 310 5.49 -24.48 9.66
C ILE A 310 3.99 -24.59 9.38
N ASP A 311 3.53 -25.73 8.86
CA ASP A 311 2.12 -25.95 8.51
C ASP A 311 1.20 -25.88 9.75
N GLU A 312 1.66 -26.37 10.90
CA GLU A 312 0.95 -26.24 12.18
C GLU A 312 0.68 -24.79 12.60
N GLN A 313 1.43 -23.84 12.05
CA GLN A 313 1.31 -22.41 12.37
C GLN A 313 0.47 -21.63 11.35
N ARG A 314 -0.08 -22.28 10.31
CA ARG A 314 -0.72 -21.59 9.19
C ARG A 314 -1.90 -20.71 9.61
N GLU A 315 -2.69 -21.20 10.57
CA GLU A 315 -3.84 -20.48 11.13
C GLU A 315 -3.45 -19.40 12.15
N SER A 316 -2.16 -19.29 12.50
CA SER A 316 -1.68 -18.31 13.46
C SER A 316 -1.66 -16.91 12.83
N PRO A 317 -2.14 -15.85 13.52
CA PRO A 317 -1.99 -14.47 13.07
C PRO A 317 -0.52 -14.01 12.99
N TYR A 318 0.40 -14.86 13.45
CA TYR A 318 1.84 -14.66 13.44
C TYR A 318 2.58 -15.55 12.41
N TYR A 319 1.87 -16.30 11.56
CA TYR A 319 2.45 -17.23 10.57
C TYR A 319 3.59 -16.62 9.74
N PHE A 320 3.48 -15.34 9.37
CA PHE A 320 4.51 -14.62 8.63
C PHE A 320 5.89 -14.65 9.30
N PHE A 321 6.00 -14.73 10.64
CA PHE A 321 7.29 -14.87 11.33
C PHE A 321 7.95 -16.20 10.98
N ALA A 322 7.18 -17.28 10.89
CA ALA A 322 7.66 -18.60 10.46
C ALA A 322 8.19 -18.53 9.02
N VAL A 323 7.45 -17.88 8.13
CA VAL A 323 7.84 -17.68 6.73
C VAL A 323 9.12 -16.83 6.61
N LYS A 324 9.22 -15.72 7.35
CA LYS A 324 10.42 -14.87 7.36
C LYS A 324 11.63 -15.56 7.99
N LYS A 325 11.43 -16.39 9.03
CA LYS A 325 12.49 -17.25 9.60
C LYS A 325 13.02 -18.24 8.56
N LEU A 326 12.17 -18.90 7.77
CA LEU A 326 12.64 -19.79 6.70
C LEU A 326 13.61 -19.10 5.75
N LEU A 327 13.28 -17.88 5.32
CA LEU A 327 14.14 -17.08 4.45
C LEU A 327 15.45 -16.68 5.13
N ALA A 328 15.37 -16.14 6.36
CA ALA A 328 16.53 -15.67 7.09
C ALA A 328 17.53 -16.82 7.37
N TYR A 329 17.02 -17.98 7.81
CA TYR A 329 17.84 -19.17 8.04
C TYR A 329 18.35 -19.80 6.74
N SER A 330 17.56 -19.78 5.66
CA SER A 330 18.03 -20.21 4.33
C SER A 330 19.26 -19.41 3.89
N ARG A 331 19.21 -18.09 4.05
CA ARG A 331 20.33 -17.18 3.72
C ARG A 331 21.54 -17.41 4.63
N TYR A 332 21.32 -17.55 5.95
CA TYR A 332 22.38 -17.89 6.90
C TYR A 332 23.11 -19.19 6.51
N TYR A 333 22.37 -20.28 6.24
CA TYR A 333 22.98 -21.55 5.83
C TYR A 333 23.65 -21.46 4.46
N GLY A 334 23.14 -20.63 3.55
CA GLY A 334 23.81 -20.33 2.28
C GLY A 334 25.18 -19.69 2.51
N ALA A 335 25.23 -18.64 3.34
CA ALA A 335 26.47 -17.94 3.67
C ALA A 335 27.47 -18.81 4.44
N LYS A 336 26.99 -19.74 5.28
CA LYS A 336 27.82 -20.71 6.03
C LYS A 336 28.42 -21.81 5.14
N GLY A 337 28.07 -21.86 3.85
CA GLY A 337 28.54 -22.90 2.94
C GLY A 337 27.76 -24.22 3.07
N LEU A 338 26.49 -24.17 3.48
CA LEU A 338 25.58 -25.32 3.60
C LEU A 338 24.45 -25.25 2.54
N PRO A 339 24.76 -25.34 1.24
CA PRO A 339 23.83 -25.05 0.14
C PRO A 339 22.64 -26.02 0.08
N LYS A 340 22.82 -27.29 0.46
CA LYS A 340 21.72 -28.28 0.50
C LYS A 340 20.62 -27.84 1.48
N LYS A 341 21.02 -27.43 2.68
CA LYS A 341 20.11 -26.99 3.74
C LYS A 341 19.47 -25.65 3.38
N SER A 342 20.26 -24.72 2.85
CA SER A 342 19.77 -23.45 2.32
C SER A 342 18.66 -23.65 1.28
N LYS A 343 18.88 -24.51 0.27
CA LYS A 343 17.90 -24.83 -0.78
C LYS A 343 16.63 -25.52 -0.24
N GLN A 344 16.78 -26.38 0.75
CA GLN A 344 15.65 -27.03 1.43
C GLN A 344 14.75 -25.99 2.10
N LEU A 345 15.33 -25.09 2.90
CA LEU A 345 14.57 -24.03 3.57
C LEU A 345 13.98 -23.03 2.58
N TYR A 346 14.70 -22.70 1.50
CA TYR A 346 14.17 -21.82 0.44
C TYR A 346 12.99 -22.44 -0.29
N THR A 347 13.02 -23.76 -0.52
CA THR A 347 11.88 -24.50 -1.10
C THR A 347 10.66 -24.45 -0.18
N LEU A 348 10.84 -24.63 1.12
CA LEU A 348 9.73 -24.48 2.09
C LEU A 348 9.21 -23.05 2.09
N TYR A 349 10.10 -22.06 2.14
CA TYR A 349 9.75 -20.64 2.04
C TYR A 349 8.85 -20.36 0.83
N LYS A 350 9.24 -20.81 -0.37
CA LYS A 350 8.43 -20.67 -1.60
C LYS A 350 7.04 -21.30 -1.48
N LYS A 351 6.94 -22.47 -0.86
CA LYS A 351 5.66 -23.19 -0.65
C LYS A 351 4.76 -22.52 0.38
N SER A 352 5.34 -21.77 1.31
CA SER A 352 4.64 -21.02 2.34
C SER A 352 4.12 -19.65 1.88
N LEU A 353 4.44 -19.22 0.65
CA LEU A 353 3.90 -18.00 0.08
C LEU A 353 2.54 -18.26 -0.57
N TYR A 354 1.64 -17.28 -0.45
CA TYR A 354 0.40 -17.29 -1.21
C TYR A 354 0.64 -17.40 -2.73
N ASP A 355 1.56 -16.58 -3.26
CA ASP A 355 2.02 -16.67 -4.64
C ASP A 355 3.54 -16.97 -4.68
N PRO A 356 3.95 -18.19 -5.06
CA PRO A 356 5.35 -18.59 -5.16
C PRO A 356 6.17 -17.73 -6.13
N VAL A 357 5.54 -17.08 -7.12
CA VAL A 357 6.22 -16.19 -8.08
C VAL A 357 6.86 -15.00 -7.36
N GLN A 358 6.29 -14.52 -6.25
CA GLN A 358 6.89 -13.44 -5.46
C GLN A 358 8.32 -13.76 -5.02
N ALA A 359 8.62 -15.03 -4.73
CA ALA A 359 9.95 -15.43 -4.29
C ALA A 359 11.02 -15.22 -5.38
N ASP A 360 10.64 -15.15 -6.65
CA ASP A 360 11.60 -14.91 -7.73
C ASP A 360 12.08 -13.45 -7.78
N TYR A 361 11.33 -12.53 -7.15
CA TYR A 361 11.64 -11.10 -7.11
C TYR A 361 12.27 -10.65 -5.79
N ILE A 362 12.52 -11.58 -4.86
CA ILE A 362 12.94 -11.25 -3.48
C ILE A 362 14.32 -10.59 -3.37
N ASN A 363 15.15 -10.64 -4.40
CA ASN A 363 16.45 -9.97 -4.43
C ASN A 363 16.49 -8.82 -5.44
N GLU A 364 15.39 -8.59 -6.16
CA GLU A 364 15.27 -7.53 -7.14
C GLU A 364 14.99 -6.19 -6.44
N ASN A 365 15.42 -5.11 -7.08
CA ASN A 365 15.07 -3.76 -6.64
C ASN A 365 13.69 -3.41 -7.20
N PRO A 366 12.67 -3.19 -6.37
CA PRO A 366 11.41 -2.69 -6.87
C PRO A 366 11.58 -1.26 -7.41
N LEU A 367 10.93 -0.99 -8.55
CA LEU A 367 10.81 0.33 -9.15
C LEU A 367 9.96 1.28 -8.28
N ALA A 368 8.92 0.74 -7.64
CA ALA A 368 8.06 1.46 -6.70
C ALA A 368 7.53 0.53 -5.61
N VAL A 369 7.36 1.05 -4.40
CA VAL A 369 6.86 0.30 -3.23
C VAL A 369 5.93 1.17 -2.40
N VAL A 370 4.73 0.65 -2.15
CA VAL A 370 3.91 1.03 -1.00
C VAL A 370 3.85 -0.17 -0.08
N ASN A 371 4.43 -0.08 1.10
CA ASN A 371 4.42 -1.18 2.08
C ASN A 371 3.99 -0.63 3.45
N TYR A 372 3.47 -1.52 4.29
CA TYR A 372 2.96 -1.22 5.62
C TYR A 372 1.77 -0.26 5.61
N VAL A 373 0.85 -0.49 4.68
CA VAL A 373 -0.38 0.29 4.56
C VAL A 373 -1.15 0.27 5.89
N SER A 374 -1.40 1.47 6.43
CA SER A 374 -2.22 1.72 7.62
C SER A 374 -3.64 2.10 7.22
N ASP A 375 -4.55 2.26 8.19
CA ASP A 375 -5.89 2.79 7.93
C ASP A 375 -5.85 4.18 7.29
N ASN A 376 -6.76 4.44 6.34
CA ASN A 376 -6.91 5.72 5.63
C ASN A 376 -5.61 6.22 4.98
N ILE A 377 -4.75 5.32 4.49
CA ILE A 377 -3.58 5.76 3.75
C ILE A 377 -4.04 6.35 2.42
N ASN A 378 -3.33 7.37 1.97
CA ASN A 378 -3.33 7.83 0.59
C ASN A 378 -1.88 8.06 0.21
N SER A 379 -1.31 7.12 -0.54
CA SER A 379 0.12 7.05 -0.86
C SER A 379 0.34 7.13 -2.36
N GLU A 380 1.42 7.80 -2.75
CA GLU A 380 1.92 7.87 -4.12
C GLU A 380 3.42 7.53 -4.12
N THR A 381 3.87 6.77 -5.10
CA THR A 381 5.30 6.54 -5.35
C THR A 381 5.58 6.62 -6.85
N LEU A 382 6.51 7.50 -7.23
CA LEU A 382 6.92 7.69 -8.63
C LEU A 382 7.94 6.64 -9.05
N PHE A 383 7.84 6.18 -10.30
CA PHE A 383 8.88 5.40 -10.96
C PHE A 383 9.00 5.76 -12.45
N GLU A 384 10.16 5.47 -13.04
CA GLU A 384 10.47 5.82 -14.43
C GLU A 384 10.98 4.60 -15.18
N LEU A 385 10.47 4.42 -16.40
CA LEU A 385 10.90 3.39 -17.34
C LEU A 385 11.64 4.05 -18.51
N LYS A 386 12.89 3.65 -18.71
CA LYS A 386 13.72 4.18 -19.82
C LYS A 386 13.33 3.62 -21.19
N ASN A 387 12.76 2.42 -21.21
CA ASN A 387 12.34 1.71 -22.42
C ASN A 387 10.94 1.13 -22.21
N ASP A 388 10.23 0.85 -23.29
CA ASP A 388 9.04 0.00 -23.27
C ASP A 388 9.37 -1.31 -22.53
N SER A 389 8.65 -1.60 -21.45
CA SER A 389 8.97 -2.68 -20.53
C SER A 389 7.71 -3.40 -20.08
N THR A 390 7.83 -4.69 -19.75
CA THR A 390 6.80 -5.40 -18.98
C THR A 390 7.18 -5.31 -17.51
N VAL A 391 6.32 -4.69 -16.70
CA VAL A 391 6.49 -4.61 -15.25
C VAL A 391 5.71 -5.72 -14.56
N LYS A 392 6.28 -6.24 -13.46
CA LYS A 392 5.58 -7.19 -12.58
C LYS A 392 5.02 -6.43 -11.38
N ILE A 393 3.72 -6.52 -11.17
CA ILE A 393 3.05 -5.85 -10.06
C ILE A 393 2.49 -6.89 -9.11
N PHE A 394 2.83 -6.75 -7.83
CA PHE A 394 2.25 -7.53 -6.74
C PHE A 394 1.51 -6.56 -5.82
N ALA A 395 0.21 -6.75 -5.64
CA ALA A 395 -0.60 -5.88 -4.81
C ALA A 395 -1.61 -6.69 -4.00
N GLN A 396 -2.03 -6.12 -2.88
CA GLN A 396 -3.05 -6.72 -2.02
C GLN A 396 -3.86 -5.64 -1.35
N GLY A 397 -5.06 -6.01 -0.95
CA GLY A 397 -5.97 -5.09 -0.30
C GLY A 397 -7.17 -5.80 0.27
N GLN A 398 -8.08 -5.01 0.83
CA GLN A 398 -9.39 -5.43 1.24
C GLN A 398 -10.40 -5.28 0.11
N PHE A 399 -11.34 -6.21 0.04
CA PHE A 399 -12.56 -6.07 -0.74
C PHE A 399 -13.78 -6.56 0.03
N SER A 400 -14.97 -6.24 -0.49
CA SER A 400 -16.24 -6.74 0.03
C SER A 400 -17.14 -7.20 -1.11
N LYS A 401 -17.89 -8.28 -0.85
CA LYS A 401 -18.99 -8.72 -1.72
C LYS A 401 -20.28 -8.09 -1.22
N LYS A 402 -20.93 -7.30 -2.06
CA LYS A 402 -22.19 -6.63 -1.78
C LYS A 402 -23.30 -7.27 -2.60
N GLN A 403 -24.41 -7.61 -1.95
CA GLN A 403 -25.62 -7.95 -2.67
C GLN A 403 -26.15 -6.68 -3.34
N VAL A 404 -26.14 -6.65 -4.67
CA VAL A 404 -26.63 -5.50 -5.45
C VAL A 404 -28.03 -5.82 -5.96
N SER A 405 -28.98 -4.94 -5.65
CA SER A 405 -30.31 -5.01 -6.24
C SER A 405 -30.23 -4.59 -7.71
N ALA A 406 -31.06 -5.17 -8.58
CA ALA A 406 -31.06 -4.85 -10.00
C ALA A 406 -31.27 -3.36 -10.28
N GLN A 407 -32.00 -2.65 -9.40
CA GLN A 407 -32.22 -1.21 -9.54
C GLN A 407 -30.97 -0.35 -9.29
N ASN A 408 -29.89 -0.91 -8.75
CA ASN A 408 -28.63 -0.19 -8.51
C ASN A 408 -27.47 -0.68 -9.38
N ALA A 409 -27.67 -1.76 -10.13
CA ALA A 409 -26.61 -2.38 -10.91
C ALA A 409 -26.14 -1.49 -12.07
N PHE A 410 -27.01 -0.61 -12.56
CA PHE A 410 -26.71 0.42 -13.55
C PHE A 410 -25.47 1.30 -13.24
N LYS A 411 -25.01 1.33 -11.99
CA LYS A 411 -23.86 2.12 -11.49
C LYS A 411 -22.50 1.42 -11.64
N TYR A 412 -22.48 0.16 -12.07
CA TYR A 412 -21.28 -0.64 -12.31
C TYR A 412 -20.99 -0.75 -13.81
N ASP A 413 -19.89 -1.37 -14.21
CA ASP A 413 -19.60 -1.55 -15.64
C ASP A 413 -20.66 -2.44 -16.28
N ASN A 414 -21.39 -1.86 -17.23
CA ASN A 414 -22.52 -2.52 -17.85
C ASN A 414 -22.84 -1.94 -19.22
N ILE A 415 -23.66 -2.69 -19.94
CA ILE A 415 -24.31 -2.25 -21.17
C ILE A 415 -25.82 -2.29 -20.93
N GLN A 416 -26.48 -1.15 -21.15
CA GLN A 416 -27.94 -1.01 -21.08
C GLN A 416 -28.50 -0.85 -22.49
N MET A 417 -29.51 -1.64 -22.82
CA MET A 417 -30.18 -1.62 -24.12
C MET A 417 -31.65 -1.27 -23.92
N PHE A 418 -32.09 -0.19 -24.56
CA PHE A 418 -33.43 0.34 -24.50
C PHE A 418 -34.12 0.09 -25.82
N PHE A 419 -35.22 -0.67 -25.82
CA PHE A 419 -35.99 -0.99 -27.01
C PHE A 419 -37.38 -0.39 -26.95
N ASN A 420 -37.78 0.34 -27.99
CA ASN A 420 -39.15 0.81 -28.16
C ASN A 420 -39.79 0.13 -29.36
N TYR A 421 -41.00 -0.39 -29.17
CA TYR A 421 -41.76 -1.15 -30.17
C TYR A 421 -43.10 -0.50 -30.55
N SER A 422 -43.33 0.74 -30.11
CA SER A 422 -44.57 1.45 -30.38
C SER A 422 -44.74 1.69 -31.89
N GLN A 423 -45.95 1.43 -32.40
CA GLN A 423 -46.30 1.71 -33.80
C GLN A 423 -46.70 3.19 -34.02
N THR A 424 -46.89 3.94 -32.95
CA THR A 424 -47.32 5.34 -32.94
C THR A 424 -46.14 6.28 -32.65
N ILE A 425 -46.10 7.45 -33.32
CA ILE A 425 -45.00 8.44 -33.22
C ILE A 425 -45.06 9.25 -31.89
N VAL A 426 -45.95 8.88 -30.96
CA VAL A 426 -46.16 9.62 -29.71
C VAL A 426 -45.03 9.33 -28.72
N LYS A 427 -44.75 10.30 -27.83
CA LYS A 427 -43.76 10.22 -26.73
C LYS A 427 -44.19 9.21 -25.65
N ASP A 428 -44.44 7.97 -26.01
CA ASP A 428 -44.82 6.94 -25.03
C ASP A 428 -43.55 6.25 -24.53
N GLU A 429 -42.92 6.88 -23.55
CA GLU A 429 -41.81 6.32 -22.77
C GLU A 429 -42.24 5.02 -22.05
N GLU A 430 -43.55 4.79 -21.88
CA GLU A 430 -44.18 3.57 -21.34
C GLU A 430 -43.93 2.31 -22.17
N ASP A 431 -43.60 2.43 -23.47
CA ASP A 431 -43.35 1.30 -24.39
C ASP A 431 -41.85 0.95 -24.53
N VAL A 432 -41.02 1.36 -23.57
CA VAL A 432 -39.57 1.13 -23.61
C VAL A 432 -39.14 0.03 -22.64
N GLN A 433 -38.64 -1.08 -23.20
CA GLN A 433 -38.03 -2.17 -22.44
C GLN A 433 -36.52 -1.93 -22.25
N LEU A 434 -36.04 -2.14 -21.02
CA LEU A 434 -34.62 -2.09 -20.66
C LEU A 434 -34.09 -3.51 -20.42
N PHE A 435 -32.97 -3.82 -21.06
CA PHE A 435 -32.11 -4.96 -20.73
C PHE A 435 -30.75 -4.46 -20.29
N GLU A 436 -30.27 -4.93 -19.14
CA GLU A 436 -28.99 -4.54 -18.55
C GLU A 436 -28.08 -5.75 -18.38
N PHE A 437 -26.89 -5.66 -18.96
CA PHE A 437 -25.85 -6.68 -18.94
C PHE A 437 -24.67 -6.15 -18.12
N ASN A 438 -24.54 -6.62 -16.88
CA ASN A 438 -23.47 -6.22 -15.99
C ASN A 438 -22.24 -7.08 -16.20
N TYR A 439 -21.06 -6.47 -16.22
CA TYR A 439 -19.80 -7.13 -16.52
C TYR A 439 -19.57 -8.33 -15.58
N MET A 440 -19.34 -9.50 -16.20
CA MET A 440 -19.13 -10.81 -15.56
C MET A 440 -20.24 -11.26 -14.58
N PHE A 441 -21.43 -10.65 -14.63
CA PHE A 441 -22.59 -11.09 -13.88
C PHE A 441 -23.44 -12.06 -14.71
N PRO A 442 -23.94 -13.18 -14.15
CA PRO A 442 -24.66 -14.20 -14.93
C PRO A 442 -26.16 -13.92 -15.13
N LYS A 443 -26.75 -12.92 -14.46
CA LYS A 443 -28.18 -12.58 -14.62
C LYS A 443 -28.39 -11.27 -15.37
N ILE A 444 -29.51 -11.18 -16.08
CA ILE A 444 -29.90 -9.98 -16.83
C ILE A 444 -30.76 -9.09 -15.94
N GLY A 445 -30.46 -7.79 -15.90
CA GLY A 445 -31.35 -6.79 -15.33
C GLY A 445 -32.43 -6.43 -16.35
N TYR A 446 -33.69 -6.36 -15.92
CA TYR A 446 -34.81 -6.11 -16.82
C TYR A 446 -35.83 -5.15 -16.24
N SER A 447 -36.24 -4.16 -17.04
CA SER A 447 -37.44 -3.36 -16.79
C SER A 447 -38.37 -3.41 -18.00
N PRO A 448 -39.67 -3.70 -17.80
CA PRO A 448 -40.62 -3.77 -18.92
C PRO A 448 -41.04 -2.40 -19.48
N ALA A 449 -40.87 -1.32 -18.71
CA ALA A 449 -41.30 0.04 -19.06
C ALA A 449 -40.46 1.10 -18.30
N GLU A 450 -40.56 2.37 -18.68
CA GLU A 450 -40.06 3.47 -17.85
C GLU A 450 -40.78 3.50 -16.49
N GLY A 451 -40.05 3.81 -15.42
CA GLY A 451 -40.59 3.88 -14.05
C GLY A 451 -40.84 2.53 -13.38
N ALA A 452 -40.90 1.43 -14.13
CA ALA A 452 -40.94 0.09 -13.54
C ALA A 452 -39.59 -0.28 -12.90
N PRO A 453 -39.58 -0.97 -11.75
CA PRO A 453 -38.33 -1.36 -11.10
C PRO A 453 -37.61 -2.43 -11.91
N VAL A 454 -36.31 -2.21 -12.13
CA VAL A 454 -35.44 -3.25 -12.73
C VAL A 454 -35.44 -4.49 -11.83
N SER A 455 -35.50 -5.69 -12.42
CA SER A 455 -35.47 -6.97 -11.71
C SER A 455 -34.43 -7.93 -12.31
N TRP A 456 -33.94 -8.88 -11.52
CA TRP A 456 -33.05 -9.94 -12.01
C TRP A 456 -33.86 -11.05 -12.66
N MET A 457 -33.54 -11.39 -13.91
CA MET A 457 -34.14 -12.52 -14.60
C MET A 457 -33.25 -13.78 -14.46
N ASP A 458 -33.80 -14.82 -13.83
CA ASP A 458 -33.12 -16.11 -13.62
C ASP A 458 -33.26 -17.06 -14.83
N SER A 459 -34.30 -16.90 -15.64
CA SER A 459 -34.51 -17.67 -16.87
C SER A 459 -34.96 -16.76 -17.99
N THR A 460 -34.08 -16.58 -18.98
CA THR A 460 -34.43 -15.92 -20.24
C THR A 460 -34.00 -16.83 -21.37
N LYS A 461 -34.66 -16.72 -22.52
CA LYS A 461 -34.11 -17.32 -23.75
C LYS A 461 -32.96 -16.48 -24.33
N ILE A 462 -32.72 -15.30 -23.76
CA ILE A 462 -31.57 -14.44 -24.07
C ILE A 462 -30.31 -15.14 -23.60
N ARG A 463 -29.33 -15.26 -24.49
CA ARG A 463 -28.00 -15.78 -24.16
C ARG A 463 -27.01 -14.66 -24.33
N TYR A 464 -26.11 -14.53 -23.38
CA TYR A 464 -25.01 -13.60 -23.49
C TYR A 464 -23.78 -14.14 -22.78
N ILE A 465 -22.62 -13.59 -23.12
CA ILE A 465 -21.37 -13.92 -22.48
C ILE A 465 -20.40 -12.73 -22.61
N PHE A 466 -19.71 -12.44 -21.52
CA PHE A 466 -18.58 -11.51 -21.52
C PHE A 466 -17.28 -12.27 -21.79
N SER A 467 -16.36 -11.66 -22.54
CA SER A 467 -15.01 -12.17 -22.73
C SER A 467 -13.98 -11.04 -22.78
N ASN A 468 -12.72 -11.35 -22.47
CA ASN A 468 -11.61 -10.40 -22.43
C ASN A 468 -10.51 -10.80 -23.42
N PRO A 469 -10.75 -10.69 -24.74
CA PRO A 469 -9.79 -11.15 -25.74
C PRO A 469 -8.56 -10.24 -25.86
N GLU A 470 -8.66 -9.00 -25.40
CA GLU A 470 -7.62 -7.96 -25.50
C GLU A 470 -7.41 -7.28 -24.14
N ILE A 471 -6.21 -6.73 -23.92
CA ILE A 471 -5.93 -5.93 -22.72
C ILE A 471 -6.80 -4.66 -22.72
N ASN A 472 -7.36 -4.30 -21.58
CA ASN A 472 -8.25 -3.15 -21.41
C ASN A 472 -9.45 -3.14 -22.37
N THR A 473 -9.92 -4.32 -22.79
CA THR A 473 -11.09 -4.43 -23.66
C THR A 473 -11.88 -5.67 -23.28
N TYR A 474 -13.20 -5.55 -23.24
CA TYR A 474 -14.11 -6.67 -23.11
C TYR A 474 -15.12 -6.70 -24.25
N TYR A 475 -15.51 -7.91 -24.62
CA TYR A 475 -16.59 -8.17 -25.56
C TYR A 475 -17.82 -8.63 -24.81
N LEU A 476 -18.99 -8.22 -25.30
CA LEU A 476 -20.28 -8.78 -24.91
C LEU A 476 -20.96 -9.31 -26.17
N GLU A 477 -21.14 -10.62 -26.24
CA GLU A 477 -21.99 -11.26 -27.25
C GLU A 477 -23.39 -11.44 -26.69
N VAL A 478 -24.41 -11.04 -27.44
CA VAL A 478 -25.82 -11.18 -27.04
C VAL A 478 -26.60 -11.82 -28.18
N MET A 479 -27.38 -12.84 -27.87
CA MET A 479 -28.46 -13.38 -28.71
C MET A 479 -29.78 -13.13 -28.00
N MET A 480 -30.63 -12.31 -28.61
CA MET A 480 -31.97 -12.00 -28.13
C MET A 480 -33.01 -12.64 -29.05
N PRO A 481 -33.76 -13.65 -28.59
CA PRO A 481 -34.83 -14.24 -29.37
C PRO A 481 -35.96 -13.24 -29.63
N ARG A 482 -36.60 -13.35 -30.79
CA ARG A 482 -37.78 -12.57 -31.17
C ARG A 482 -38.92 -12.65 -30.16
N SER A 483 -39.03 -13.75 -29.41
CA SER A 483 -40.05 -13.91 -28.38
C SER A 483 -39.83 -13.03 -27.15
N GLU A 484 -38.59 -12.56 -26.94
CA GLU A 484 -38.21 -11.74 -25.77
C GLU A 484 -38.28 -10.24 -26.07
N ILE A 485 -38.33 -9.85 -27.35
CA ILE A 485 -38.46 -8.46 -27.78
C ILE A 485 -39.81 -8.28 -28.45
N GLN A 486 -40.75 -7.65 -27.73
CA GLN A 486 -42.06 -7.32 -28.31
C GLN A 486 -41.87 -6.45 -29.56
N GLY A 487 -42.62 -6.74 -30.63
CA GLY A 487 -42.60 -5.92 -31.85
C GLY A 487 -41.45 -6.16 -32.85
N LEU A 488 -40.55 -7.14 -32.69
CA LEU A 488 -39.45 -7.40 -33.65
C LEU A 488 -39.92 -7.81 -35.08
N ALA A 489 -41.20 -8.19 -35.20
CA ALA A 489 -41.90 -8.41 -36.46
C ALA A 489 -42.23 -7.10 -37.22
N THR A 490 -42.34 -5.98 -36.50
CA THR A 490 -42.63 -4.66 -37.08
C THR A 490 -41.36 -4.00 -37.62
N SER A 491 -41.50 -3.13 -38.62
CA SER A 491 -40.37 -2.40 -39.23
C SER A 491 -39.87 -1.21 -38.39
N ASN A 492 -40.41 -1.00 -37.19
CA ASN A 492 -40.31 0.27 -36.45
C ASN A 492 -39.58 0.14 -35.09
N LEU A 493 -38.80 -0.94 -34.88
CA LEU A 493 -38.06 -1.13 -33.63
C LEU A 493 -37.02 -0.02 -33.46
N LYS A 494 -37.09 0.72 -32.36
CA LYS A 494 -36.08 1.72 -32.01
C LYS A 494 -35.18 1.22 -30.89
N LEU A 495 -33.95 1.72 -30.88
CA LEU A 495 -32.88 1.30 -29.99
C LEU A 495 -32.11 2.51 -29.47
N ASN A 496 -31.86 2.53 -28.17
CA ASN A 496 -30.75 3.27 -27.60
C ASN A 496 -29.87 2.32 -26.78
N ILE A 497 -28.59 2.65 -26.70
CA ILE A 497 -27.62 1.89 -25.93
C ILE A 497 -26.89 2.86 -25.03
N LEU A 498 -26.72 2.48 -23.77
CA LEU A 498 -25.77 3.10 -22.86
C LEU A 498 -24.67 2.10 -22.51
N VAL A 499 -23.44 2.58 -22.42
CA VAL A 499 -22.30 1.83 -21.88
C VAL A 499 -21.80 2.62 -20.68
N ASN A 500 -21.80 1.96 -19.52
CA ASN A 500 -21.41 2.57 -18.25
C ASN A 500 -20.03 2.08 -17.83
N ASP A 501 -19.33 2.98 -17.15
CA ASP A 501 -17.98 2.82 -16.65
C ASP A 501 -17.89 3.35 -15.20
N SER A 502 -17.09 2.68 -14.38
CA SER A 502 -17.03 2.82 -12.93
C SER A 502 -15.64 2.54 -12.35
N ASP A 503 -14.57 3.14 -12.88
CA ASP A 503 -13.17 2.92 -12.50
C ASP A 503 -12.92 2.77 -10.98
N LEU A 504 -12.60 3.87 -10.30
CA LEU A 504 -12.07 3.81 -8.93
C LEU A 504 -13.19 3.73 -7.90
N GLU A 505 -14.34 4.36 -8.12
CA GLU A 505 -15.48 4.31 -7.19
C GLU A 505 -16.46 3.23 -7.62
N GLU A 506 -16.15 1.96 -7.30
CA GLU A 506 -16.96 0.82 -7.71
C GLU A 506 -18.34 0.92 -7.06
N CYS A 507 -19.40 1.07 -7.88
CA CYS A 507 -20.79 1.45 -7.55
C CYS A 507 -21.19 2.91 -7.80
N ASN A 508 -20.35 3.67 -8.48
CA ASN A 508 -20.70 4.99 -8.99
C ASN A 508 -20.43 5.08 -10.49
N ARG A 509 -21.28 5.84 -11.20
CA ARG A 509 -21.06 6.13 -12.62
C ARG A 509 -19.96 7.16 -12.75
N GLU A 510 -18.79 6.74 -13.20
CA GLU A 510 -17.73 7.68 -13.55
C GLU A 510 -18.06 8.31 -14.90
N SER A 511 -18.41 7.49 -15.87
CA SER A 511 -18.76 7.97 -17.20
C SER A 511 -19.79 7.07 -17.89
N VAL A 512 -20.58 7.66 -18.80
CA VAL A 512 -21.57 6.92 -19.59
C VAL A 512 -21.53 7.40 -21.03
N LEU A 513 -21.43 6.46 -21.96
CA LEU A 513 -21.57 6.70 -23.39
C LEU A 513 -22.96 6.29 -23.87
N SER A 514 -23.56 7.08 -24.74
CA SER A 514 -24.82 6.80 -25.41
C SER A 514 -24.65 6.68 -26.91
N LEU A 515 -25.50 5.87 -27.53
CA LEU A 515 -25.58 5.74 -28.98
C LEU A 515 -26.07 7.05 -29.64
N LEU A 516 -27.16 7.63 -29.14
CA LEU A 516 -27.77 8.84 -29.74
C LEU A 516 -28.25 9.88 -28.72
N ILE A 517 -28.53 9.49 -27.47
CA ILE A 517 -29.18 10.35 -26.49
C ILE A 517 -28.14 11.17 -25.74
N LYS A 518 -28.32 12.49 -25.71
CA LYS A 518 -27.42 13.41 -25.00
C LYS A 518 -27.78 13.53 -23.51
N ASN A 519 -26.81 13.97 -22.70
CA ASN A 519 -27.03 14.32 -21.30
C ASN A 519 -28.22 15.30 -21.15
N GLY A 520 -29.03 15.10 -20.11
CA GLY A 520 -30.22 15.88 -19.80
C GLY A 520 -31.50 15.41 -20.50
N ILE A 521 -31.42 14.40 -21.38
CA ILE A 521 -32.57 13.77 -22.02
C ILE A 521 -32.79 12.38 -21.39
N SER A 522 -34.05 12.00 -21.16
CA SER A 522 -34.37 10.65 -20.65
C SER A 522 -33.85 9.60 -21.61
N CYS A 523 -33.17 8.57 -21.09
CA CYS A 523 -32.78 7.41 -21.89
C CYS A 523 -33.97 6.56 -22.37
N PHE A 524 -35.18 6.84 -21.84
CA PHE A 524 -36.44 6.28 -22.26
C PHE A 524 -37.19 7.15 -23.31
N ASP A 525 -36.65 8.30 -23.74
CA ASP A 525 -37.28 9.12 -24.79
C ASP A 525 -37.18 8.42 -26.17
N ALA A 526 -38.23 7.67 -26.53
CA ALA A 526 -38.33 6.92 -27.78
C ALA A 526 -38.26 7.81 -29.05
N SER A 527 -38.45 9.13 -28.94
CA SER A 527 -38.32 10.05 -30.07
C SER A 527 -36.85 10.34 -30.43
N LYS A 528 -35.92 10.02 -29.53
CA LYS A 528 -34.47 10.25 -29.68
C LYS A 528 -33.67 8.98 -29.96
N MET A 529 -34.33 7.83 -29.93
CA MET A 529 -33.71 6.52 -30.19
C MET A 529 -33.46 6.28 -31.69
N ALA A 530 -32.49 5.44 -31.99
CA ALA A 530 -32.16 5.05 -33.35
C ALA A 530 -33.20 4.08 -33.91
N LEU A 531 -33.63 4.25 -35.16
CA LEU A 531 -34.47 3.24 -35.82
C LEU A 531 -33.59 2.06 -36.29
N LEU A 532 -33.91 0.84 -35.86
CA LEU A 532 -33.23 -0.38 -36.32
C LEU A 532 -33.80 -0.82 -37.69
N VAL A 533 -33.01 -0.65 -38.74
CA VAL A 533 -33.43 -0.92 -40.12
C VAL A 533 -32.83 -2.24 -40.61
N LYS A 534 -33.69 -3.17 -41.06
CA LYS A 534 -33.27 -4.41 -41.72
C LYS A 534 -32.73 -4.05 -43.12
N GLN A 535 -31.42 -4.10 -43.29
CA GLN A 535 -30.78 -3.59 -44.49
C GLN A 535 -31.00 -4.56 -45.67
N LYS A 536 -31.61 -4.07 -46.77
CA LYS A 536 -31.67 -4.77 -48.06
C LYS A 536 -30.56 -4.34 -49.03
N ASN A 537 -29.96 -3.16 -48.83
CA ASN A 537 -28.96 -2.56 -49.72
C ASN A 537 -27.88 -1.82 -48.91
N LYS A 538 -26.59 -2.10 -49.19
CA LYS A 538 -25.47 -1.67 -48.33
C LYS A 538 -25.18 -0.16 -48.34
N ASP A 539 -25.62 0.56 -49.37
CA ASP A 539 -25.12 1.93 -49.67
C ASP A 539 -25.97 3.09 -49.12
N LEU A 540 -27.05 2.84 -48.38
CA LEU A 540 -27.94 3.90 -47.88
C LEU A 540 -27.71 4.16 -46.37
N PHE A 541 -26.99 5.24 -46.04
CA PHE A 541 -26.87 5.74 -44.67
C PHE A 541 -27.98 6.77 -44.38
N ILE A 542 -28.75 6.54 -43.31
CA ILE A 542 -29.76 7.49 -42.83
C ILE A 542 -29.37 7.90 -41.40
N PRO A 543 -29.15 9.20 -41.13
CA PRO A 543 -28.88 9.68 -39.77
C PRO A 543 -29.99 9.24 -38.80
N GLY A 544 -29.59 8.74 -37.62
CA GLY A 544 -30.55 8.22 -36.63
C GLY A 544 -31.05 6.80 -36.92
N THR A 545 -30.39 6.04 -37.80
CA THR A 545 -30.70 4.62 -38.03
C THR A 545 -29.52 3.71 -37.69
N VAL A 546 -29.84 2.50 -37.25
CA VAL A 546 -28.89 1.40 -37.03
C VAL A 546 -29.22 0.32 -38.07
N ASN A 547 -28.34 0.10 -39.02
CA ASN A 547 -28.51 -0.94 -40.01
C ASN A 547 -28.15 -2.31 -39.42
N THR A 548 -29.04 -3.29 -39.58
CA THR A 548 -28.80 -4.69 -39.19
C THR A 548 -28.85 -5.58 -40.42
N THR A 549 -27.87 -6.50 -40.53
CA THR A 549 -27.69 -7.39 -41.68
C THR A 549 -28.20 -8.79 -41.36
N ARG A 550 -28.79 -9.48 -42.34
CA ARG A 550 -29.24 -10.86 -42.16
C ARG A 550 -28.03 -11.81 -42.10
N SER A 551 -27.95 -12.63 -41.06
CA SER A 551 -27.04 -13.76 -40.99
C SER A 551 -27.63 -14.98 -41.70
N ASN A 552 -26.77 -15.74 -42.37
CA ASN A 552 -27.14 -17.00 -43.04
C ASN A 552 -27.12 -18.21 -42.08
N ALA A 553 -26.55 -18.04 -40.88
CA ALA A 553 -26.46 -19.09 -39.88
C ALA A 553 -26.75 -18.54 -38.48
N ARG A 554 -27.17 -19.41 -37.57
CA ARG A 554 -27.31 -19.09 -36.15
C ARG A 554 -25.93 -18.88 -35.54
N LEU A 555 -25.69 -17.70 -34.95
CA LEU A 555 -24.41 -17.42 -34.29
C LEU A 555 -24.32 -18.18 -32.96
N LYS A 556 -23.09 -18.57 -32.61
CA LYS A 556 -22.76 -19.11 -31.30
C LYS A 556 -22.45 -17.96 -30.35
N ILE A 557 -22.89 -18.09 -29.10
CA ILE A 557 -22.60 -17.16 -28.01
C ILE A 557 -21.67 -17.89 -27.05
N ASP A 558 -20.37 -17.80 -27.31
CA ASP A 558 -19.34 -18.56 -26.59
C ASP A 558 -18.11 -17.73 -26.19
N GLY A 559 -18.17 -16.41 -26.38
CA GLY A 559 -17.14 -15.45 -26.02
C GLY A 559 -16.11 -15.25 -27.13
N LYS A 560 -16.29 -15.90 -28.28
CA LYS A 560 -15.42 -15.79 -29.45
C LYS A 560 -16.22 -15.29 -30.63
N ALA A 561 -15.84 -14.12 -31.13
CA ALA A 561 -16.49 -13.51 -32.28
C ALA A 561 -16.50 -14.46 -33.50
N ASP A 562 -17.70 -14.87 -33.92
CA ASP A 562 -17.94 -15.65 -35.14
C ASP A 562 -17.47 -14.88 -36.40
N PRO A 563 -16.89 -15.55 -37.42
CA PRO A 563 -16.53 -14.93 -38.69
C PRO A 563 -17.66 -14.15 -39.38
N ALA A 564 -18.93 -14.48 -39.11
CA ALA A 564 -20.09 -13.73 -39.61
C ALA A 564 -20.03 -12.23 -39.24
N TRP A 565 -19.42 -11.86 -38.12
CA TRP A 565 -19.24 -10.47 -37.71
C TRP A 565 -18.36 -9.65 -38.66
N ASN A 566 -17.55 -10.29 -39.50
CA ASN A 566 -16.71 -9.60 -40.50
C ASN A 566 -17.52 -9.04 -41.67
N THR A 567 -18.80 -9.40 -41.78
CA THR A 567 -19.66 -8.97 -42.89
C THR A 567 -20.39 -7.65 -42.63
N VAL A 568 -20.30 -7.13 -41.40
CA VAL A 568 -21.01 -5.94 -40.91
C VAL A 568 -20.03 -4.97 -40.27
N ASP A 569 -20.25 -3.69 -40.55
CA ASP A 569 -19.47 -2.59 -39.99
C ASP A 569 -19.78 -2.36 -38.50
N SER A 570 -18.80 -1.83 -37.78
CA SER A 570 -18.98 -1.46 -36.37
C SER A 570 -19.60 -0.07 -36.26
N ILE A 571 -20.54 0.08 -35.34
CA ILE A 571 -21.22 1.34 -35.02
C ILE A 571 -20.63 1.87 -33.72
N LYS A 572 -20.09 3.09 -33.74
CA LYS A 572 -19.54 3.74 -32.54
C LYS A 572 -20.65 4.19 -31.58
N ILE A 573 -20.37 4.08 -30.29
CA ILE A 573 -21.16 4.63 -29.20
C ILE A 573 -20.27 5.71 -28.57
N GLU A 574 -20.53 6.99 -28.90
CA GLU A 574 -19.55 8.06 -28.65
C GLU A 574 -20.16 9.33 -28.05
N ILE A 575 -21.48 9.37 -27.80
CA ILE A 575 -22.13 10.55 -27.23
C ILE A 575 -22.01 10.51 -25.71
N PRO A 576 -21.30 11.45 -25.06
CA PRO A 576 -21.24 11.47 -23.61
C PRO A 576 -22.61 11.75 -23.01
N TYR A 577 -23.07 10.83 -22.16
CA TYR A 577 -24.30 10.93 -21.39
C TYR A 577 -24.03 11.35 -19.95
N VAL A 578 -22.93 10.86 -19.36
CA VAL A 578 -22.41 11.28 -18.05
C VAL A 578 -20.91 11.54 -18.18
N ASN A 579 -20.47 12.71 -17.69
CA ASN A 579 -19.08 13.18 -17.69
C ASN A 579 -18.38 13.09 -19.06
N HIS A 580 -17.07 13.36 -19.11
CA HIS A 580 -16.25 13.25 -20.31
C HIS A 580 -15.38 12.01 -20.23
N VAL A 581 -15.06 11.41 -21.38
CA VAL A 581 -14.22 10.21 -21.50
C VAL A 581 -13.03 10.45 -22.43
N THR A 582 -11.98 9.65 -22.31
CA THR A 582 -10.94 9.53 -23.33
C THR A 582 -11.11 8.22 -24.11
N GLU A 583 -10.63 8.15 -25.36
CA GLU A 583 -10.62 6.89 -26.11
C GLU A 583 -9.71 5.82 -25.48
N PHE A 584 -8.84 6.18 -24.54
CA PHE A 584 -8.03 5.24 -23.80
C PHE A 584 -8.81 4.58 -22.67
N ASP A 585 -9.56 5.40 -21.95
CA ASP A 585 -10.31 5.10 -20.74
C ASP A 585 -11.59 4.36 -21.07
N HIS A 586 -12.54 5.04 -21.74
CA HIS A 586 -13.86 4.49 -22.01
C HIS A 586 -14.29 4.79 -23.45
N SER A 587 -14.38 3.75 -24.26
CA SER A 587 -14.98 3.83 -25.61
C SER A 587 -15.73 2.55 -25.96
N ALA A 588 -16.77 2.66 -26.76
CA ALA A 588 -17.57 1.52 -27.12
C ALA A 588 -17.99 1.53 -28.59
N SER A 589 -18.15 0.34 -29.13
CA SER A 589 -18.75 0.12 -30.43
C SER A 589 -19.49 -1.21 -30.45
N PHE A 590 -20.41 -1.38 -31.40
CA PHE A 590 -21.13 -2.62 -31.53
C PHE A 590 -21.43 -2.98 -32.99
N LYS A 591 -21.66 -4.26 -33.22
CA LYS A 591 -22.18 -4.81 -34.46
C LYS A 591 -23.52 -5.47 -34.18
N THR A 592 -24.41 -5.49 -35.18
CA THR A 592 -25.69 -6.18 -35.08
C THR A 592 -26.02 -6.99 -36.32
N LEU A 593 -26.53 -8.19 -36.09
CA LEU A 593 -26.98 -9.15 -37.09
C LEU A 593 -28.36 -9.67 -36.70
N TYR A 594 -29.12 -10.22 -37.64
CA TYR A 594 -30.36 -10.92 -37.32
C TYR A 594 -30.55 -12.19 -38.15
N ASP A 595 -31.30 -13.15 -37.62
CA ASP A 595 -31.81 -14.29 -38.39
C ASP A 595 -33.35 -14.36 -38.31
N GLU A 596 -33.93 -15.49 -38.68
CA GLU A 596 -35.39 -15.69 -38.63
C GLU A 596 -35.98 -15.66 -37.23
N ASN A 597 -35.18 -15.92 -36.20
CA ASN A 597 -35.64 -16.12 -34.83
C ASN A 597 -34.96 -15.20 -33.82
N ASN A 598 -33.82 -14.60 -34.13
CA ASN A 598 -32.97 -13.91 -33.17
C ASN A 598 -32.39 -12.60 -33.74
N LEU A 599 -32.14 -11.67 -32.83
CA LEU A 599 -31.30 -10.50 -33.01
C LEU A 599 -30.00 -10.71 -32.25
N TYR A 600 -28.88 -10.33 -32.84
CA TYR A 600 -27.55 -10.53 -32.29
C TYR A 600 -26.84 -9.20 -32.14
N PHE A 601 -26.05 -9.09 -31.07
CA PHE A 601 -25.15 -7.97 -30.82
C PHE A 601 -23.77 -8.49 -30.44
N LEU A 602 -22.74 -7.83 -30.96
CA LEU A 602 -21.37 -7.96 -30.49
C LEU A 602 -20.89 -6.58 -30.10
N PHE A 603 -20.71 -6.35 -28.81
CA PHE A 603 -20.11 -5.13 -28.29
C PHE A 603 -18.62 -5.32 -28.13
N ARG A 604 -17.88 -4.26 -28.42
CA ARG A 604 -16.47 -4.10 -28.07
C ARG A 604 -16.37 -2.83 -27.23
N VAL A 605 -16.06 -2.99 -25.95
CA VAL A 605 -15.86 -1.89 -25.01
C VAL A 605 -14.39 -1.88 -24.61
N LYS A 606 -13.75 -0.73 -24.77
CA LYS A 606 -12.43 -0.45 -24.23
C LYS A 606 -12.62 0.27 -22.90
N ASP A 607 -11.99 -0.30 -21.90
CA ASP A 607 -12.14 -0.01 -20.49
C ASP A 607 -10.84 -0.46 -19.79
N ASN A 608 -10.10 0.51 -19.28
CA ASN A 608 -8.86 0.34 -18.52
C ASN A 608 -9.10 -0.22 -17.12
N VAL A 609 -10.30 -0.08 -16.54
CA VAL A 609 -10.66 -0.55 -15.21
C VAL A 609 -12.03 -1.23 -15.19
N LYS A 610 -11.99 -2.56 -15.30
CA LYS A 610 -13.20 -3.40 -15.31
C LYS A 610 -13.52 -3.94 -13.91
N ASN A 611 -14.73 -3.66 -13.43
CA ASN A 611 -15.24 -4.03 -12.12
C ASN A 611 -16.43 -4.99 -12.23
N GLU A 612 -16.34 -6.13 -11.54
CA GLU A 612 -17.46 -7.08 -11.47
C GLU A 612 -18.58 -6.55 -10.58
N LEU A 613 -19.84 -6.82 -10.97
CA LEU A 613 -21.00 -6.40 -10.19
C LEU A 613 -20.95 -6.91 -8.75
N GLY A 614 -21.08 -5.98 -7.80
CA GLY A 614 -21.13 -6.30 -6.38
C GLY A 614 -19.79 -6.62 -5.74
N ILE A 615 -18.69 -6.51 -6.48
CA ILE A 615 -17.34 -6.53 -5.92
C ILE A 615 -16.90 -5.08 -5.69
N ILE A 616 -16.51 -4.76 -4.45
CA ILE A 616 -16.01 -3.43 -4.09
C ILE A 616 -14.64 -3.59 -3.48
N THR A 617 -13.62 -3.10 -4.18
CA THR A 617 -12.24 -3.03 -3.73
C THR A 617 -12.12 -1.85 -2.77
N ARG A 618 -12.02 -2.15 -1.47
CA ARG A 618 -11.95 -1.13 -0.41
C ARG A 618 -10.59 -0.45 -0.40
N ASP A 619 -9.55 -1.26 -0.47
CA ASP A 619 -8.20 -0.76 -0.62
C ASP A 619 -7.85 -0.75 -2.10
N LYS A 620 -7.70 0.44 -2.66
CA LYS A 620 -7.47 0.64 -4.09
C LYS A 620 -5.99 0.77 -4.33
N CYS A 621 -5.49 0.07 -5.33
CA CYS A 621 -4.12 0.19 -5.82
C CYS A 621 -4.15 0.32 -7.33
N TRP A 622 -3.47 1.31 -7.89
CA TRP A 622 -3.42 1.51 -9.33
C TRP A 622 -2.10 2.14 -9.76
N VAL A 623 -1.81 2.03 -11.06
CA VAL A 623 -0.71 2.74 -11.71
C VAL A 623 -1.32 3.73 -12.68
N GLU A 624 -0.89 4.99 -12.60
CA GLU A 624 -1.28 6.05 -13.54
C GLU A 624 -0.05 6.56 -14.30
N ASP A 625 -0.23 6.90 -15.58
CA ASP A 625 0.76 7.67 -16.32
C ASP A 625 0.91 9.06 -15.68
N ALA A 626 2.14 9.42 -15.30
CA ALA A 626 2.36 10.64 -14.52
C ALA A 626 2.13 11.93 -15.32
N ARG A 627 2.04 11.85 -16.66
CA ARG A 627 1.82 12.99 -17.54
C ARG A 627 0.35 13.16 -17.89
N SER A 628 -0.34 12.08 -18.31
CA SER A 628 -1.76 12.16 -18.68
C SER A 628 -2.69 12.03 -17.48
N GLY A 629 -2.24 11.37 -16.41
CA GLY A 629 -3.08 10.99 -15.28
C GLY A 629 -3.94 9.75 -15.54
N GLU A 630 -3.83 9.13 -16.72
CA GLU A 630 -4.64 7.96 -17.10
C GLU A 630 -4.22 6.73 -16.30
N ILE A 631 -5.21 5.98 -15.80
CA ILE A 631 -4.99 4.72 -15.11
C ILE A 631 -4.61 3.66 -16.15
N VAL A 632 -3.39 3.15 -16.07
CA VAL A 632 -2.87 2.13 -17.00
C VAL A 632 -3.00 0.72 -16.44
N TRP A 633 -3.24 0.60 -15.13
CA TRP A 633 -3.53 -0.66 -14.44
C TRP A 633 -4.18 -0.39 -13.09
N LYS A 634 -5.11 -1.24 -12.66
CA LYS A 634 -5.69 -1.25 -11.31
C LYS A 634 -5.75 -2.67 -10.74
N MET A 635 -5.55 -2.78 -9.44
CA MET A 635 -5.81 -3.97 -8.65
C MET A 635 -7.32 -4.20 -8.53
N ASN A 636 -7.81 -5.33 -9.05
CA ASN A 636 -9.22 -5.69 -9.01
C ASN A 636 -9.41 -7.02 -8.29
N ALA A 637 -10.30 -7.03 -7.29
CA ALA A 637 -10.84 -8.27 -6.73
C ALA A 637 -11.87 -8.88 -7.70
N THR A 638 -12.10 -10.17 -7.54
CA THR A 638 -13.04 -10.94 -8.34
C THR A 638 -14.04 -11.69 -7.46
N SER A 639 -15.12 -12.17 -8.07
CA SER A 639 -16.06 -13.07 -7.41
C SER A 639 -15.44 -14.39 -6.93
N ALA A 640 -14.29 -14.81 -7.46
CA ALA A 640 -13.56 -16.01 -7.03
C ALA A 640 -12.77 -15.82 -5.72
N ASP A 641 -12.46 -14.58 -5.36
CA ASP A 641 -11.68 -14.27 -4.16
C ASP A 641 -12.48 -14.50 -2.86
N LEU A 642 -11.75 -14.70 -1.75
CA LEU A 642 -12.31 -14.88 -0.41
C LEU A 642 -12.16 -13.59 0.41
N PRO A 643 -13.25 -12.91 0.81
CA PRO A 643 -13.16 -11.69 1.60
C PRO A 643 -12.66 -11.99 3.04
N PRO A 644 -12.09 -11.00 3.75
CA PRO A 644 -11.98 -9.60 3.35
C PRO A 644 -10.73 -9.28 2.51
N ALA A 645 -9.69 -10.12 2.53
CA ALA A 645 -8.40 -9.80 1.92
C ALA A 645 -8.20 -10.54 0.59
N PHE A 646 -7.60 -9.87 -0.40
CA PHE A 646 -7.24 -10.48 -1.66
C PHE A 646 -5.86 -10.03 -2.12
N PHE A 647 -5.30 -10.80 -3.05
CA PHE A 647 -3.97 -10.57 -3.61
C PHE A 647 -4.02 -10.67 -5.13
N THR A 648 -3.27 -9.82 -5.81
CA THR A 648 -3.16 -9.76 -7.26
C THR A 648 -1.70 -9.77 -7.70
N THR A 649 -1.41 -10.64 -8.66
CA THR A 649 -0.18 -10.60 -9.46
C THR A 649 -0.53 -10.20 -10.89
N ALA A 650 0.08 -9.14 -11.39
CA ALA A 650 -0.14 -8.65 -12.75
C ALA A 650 1.18 -8.49 -13.52
N GLU A 651 1.11 -8.72 -14.83
CA GLU A 651 2.14 -8.34 -15.79
C GLU A 651 1.57 -7.28 -16.72
N VAL A 652 2.18 -6.09 -16.71
CA VAL A 652 1.65 -4.94 -17.43
C VAL A 652 2.73 -4.43 -18.38
N ARG A 653 2.40 -4.35 -19.67
CA ARG A 653 3.30 -3.76 -20.65
C ARG A 653 3.12 -2.25 -20.66
N LEU A 654 4.14 -1.53 -20.22
CA LEU A 654 4.18 -0.07 -20.15
C LEU A 654 5.16 0.49 -21.19
N LYS A 655 4.90 1.71 -21.62
CA LYS A 655 5.80 2.45 -22.51
C LYS A 655 6.94 3.07 -21.70
N ALA A 656 8.00 3.49 -22.38
CA ALA A 656 8.98 4.38 -21.75
C ALA A 656 8.27 5.65 -21.25
N GLY A 657 8.49 6.02 -19.99
CA GLY A 657 7.73 7.11 -19.36
C GLY A 657 7.85 7.15 -17.85
N ARG A 658 7.14 8.11 -17.24
CA ARG A 658 7.03 8.27 -15.79
C ARG A 658 5.65 7.84 -15.35
N TYR A 659 5.61 7.10 -14.25
CA TYR A 659 4.40 6.51 -13.71
C TYR A 659 4.31 6.75 -12.20
N LYS A 660 3.09 6.72 -11.68
CA LYS A 660 2.81 6.77 -10.25
C LYS A 660 2.12 5.49 -9.82
N LEU A 661 2.71 4.79 -8.87
CA LEU A 661 2.01 3.78 -8.08
C LEU A 661 1.21 4.49 -7.00
N ARG A 662 -0.10 4.24 -6.98
CA ARG A 662 -1.06 4.81 -6.05
C ARG A 662 -1.64 3.73 -5.16
N TYR A 663 -1.87 4.07 -3.91
CA TYR A 663 -2.55 3.20 -2.97
C TYR A 663 -3.40 4.00 -2.00
N THR A 664 -4.68 3.62 -1.86
CA THR A 664 -5.57 4.15 -0.83
C THR A 664 -6.16 3.01 -0.02
N SER A 665 -6.23 3.14 1.29
CA SER A 665 -6.89 2.17 2.16
C SER A 665 -8.08 2.75 2.90
N ASP A 666 -8.96 1.87 3.36
CA ASP A 666 -10.08 2.25 4.21
C ASP A 666 -9.75 2.17 5.72
N LYS A 667 -10.77 2.15 6.58
CA LYS A 667 -10.64 2.14 8.05
C LYS A 667 -10.60 0.73 8.67
N THR A 668 -10.73 -0.32 7.87
CA THR A 668 -11.30 -1.57 8.34
C THR A 668 -10.47 -2.82 8.07
N HIS A 669 -9.27 -2.75 7.49
CA HIS A 669 -8.39 -3.91 7.42
C HIS A 669 -6.95 -3.52 7.03
N SER A 670 -6.10 -3.21 8.01
CA SER A 670 -4.73 -2.76 7.72
C SER A 670 -3.72 -3.27 8.75
N PHE A 671 -2.44 -2.92 8.58
CA PHE A 671 -1.43 -3.17 9.61
C PHE A 671 -1.73 -2.53 10.97
N ALA A 672 -2.60 -1.51 11.02
CA ALA A 672 -3.07 -0.90 12.26
C ALA A 672 -4.13 -1.77 12.98
N GLY A 673 -4.82 -2.66 12.26
CA GLY A 673 -5.81 -3.58 12.80
C GLY A 673 -6.45 -4.44 11.71
N TRP A 674 -6.37 -5.76 11.89
CA TRP A 674 -6.96 -6.73 10.96
C TRP A 674 -8.36 -7.15 11.46
N LEU A 675 -9.41 -6.91 10.66
CA LEU A 675 -10.76 -7.46 10.94
C LEU A 675 -10.90 -8.95 10.59
N GLY A 676 -9.87 -9.57 10.02
CA GLY A 676 -9.82 -10.98 9.63
C GLY A 676 -8.36 -11.42 9.49
N GLN A 677 -8.11 -12.63 9.00
CA GLN A 677 -6.73 -13.06 8.75
C GLN A 677 -6.12 -12.19 7.64
N PRO A 678 -4.91 -11.62 7.83
CA PRO A 678 -4.22 -10.93 6.75
C PRO A 678 -3.91 -11.92 5.62
N CYS A 679 -3.76 -11.43 4.39
CA CYS A 679 -3.27 -12.27 3.30
C CYS A 679 -1.96 -12.97 3.72
N GLU A 680 -1.79 -14.24 3.32
CA GLU A 680 -0.57 -15.04 3.50
C GLU A 680 0.59 -14.53 2.59
N SER A 681 0.71 -13.22 2.39
CA SER A 681 1.78 -12.57 1.65
C SER A 681 2.78 -11.89 2.59
N LEU A 682 3.95 -11.56 2.05
CA LEU A 682 5.12 -11.08 2.80
C LEU A 682 5.04 -9.60 3.18
N PHE A 683 4.05 -8.89 2.66
CA PHE A 683 3.82 -7.46 2.84
C PHE A 683 2.32 -7.18 2.91
N TYR A 684 1.93 -5.93 3.09
CA TYR A 684 0.58 -5.42 2.79
C TYR A 684 0.69 -4.04 2.16
N GLY A 685 0.21 -3.93 0.93
CA GLY A 685 0.47 -2.81 0.01
C GLY A 685 0.73 -3.28 -1.42
N ALA A 686 1.66 -2.66 -2.11
CA ALA A 686 2.01 -2.94 -3.50
C ALA A 686 3.50 -2.77 -3.82
N TYR A 687 3.99 -3.61 -4.71
CA TYR A 687 5.35 -3.62 -5.23
C TYR A 687 5.33 -3.69 -6.76
N VAL A 688 6.14 -2.87 -7.40
CA VAL A 688 6.36 -2.87 -8.86
C VAL A 688 7.82 -3.20 -9.12
N TYR A 689 8.08 -4.20 -9.97
CA TYR A 689 9.41 -4.60 -10.41
C TYR A 689 9.58 -4.41 -11.92
#